data_AF-A0A4R4X8P9-F1
#
_entry.id   AF-A0A4R4X8P9-F1
#
_cell.length_a   1.000
_cell.length_b   1.000
_cell.length_c   1.000
_cell.angle_alpha   90.00
_cell.angle_beta   90.00
_cell.angle_gamma   90.00
#
_symmetry.space_group_name_H-M   'P 1'
#
loop_
_entity.id
_entity.type
_entity.pdbx_description
1 polymer ?
#
loop_
_entity_poly.entity_id
_entity_poly.type
_entity_poly.pdbx_seq_one_letter_code
_entity_poly.pdbx_strand_id
1 'polypeptide(L)'
;MTHRPIARLRSVRWSAAGLCLALVLGVLVTPAGAPARAVAAANPATFGPFDPRIELDGHWGRDDDVAITVNSGSSLRFRFTGDRLGAWFDTASITSPAQLYVSVDRAEPVLVKVDEDHKVFVEGLDPDVAHTAEILVKDVDEYVNRWTVPLQSGVVLEKIELAPLATLIPLPTAAEHRIEFYGDSITQGVMALCPELGSDCADGTKAYPHLVGKVFGADLNQVGFGKQGIIQPGHGNVGTAAESFGWNLAGFPAAPFDPDAVVVNFGTNDAPYPSSRFTRGYLAYLRQIRAANPRTLILAIRPFNGTHSADIKAAVAATQDSRIVYVDTTGWLGADDFNGSTHPNVKGHQVAAVELTKVLQQLTGWKTTRPTVPELSPRGTADATCSDTTLRLTFDGPVQLGVQGKLRIHRAGGEVVDTIDLADRTSYQRLIGGARSDYGQPHTWTYEAVTVDGRTVSIHPHQRLAPGQVYYVTVDHGFVVGHPGITVPSLWRFRTRHDPATDGRLHVGPKGDFCSVQGAIDFVTEGHTSRIAVAPGFYRELIYVPQTKPGITIIGAGAGRTVIGYPNNNLLNGDYAMANVPIEQAYCPRRVLAHPDRFNCWRAAFGVDADDFTLTDATVQNLTPYRGSQAEAFRGNGERIVLARVRILGYQDSLRLQGKGFVTDSYVEGDVDFVWGTGGVFVQDSELKALHEGYYNQVRNSDDGSGNIFVNVRLTRGPDVPDDSVFLGRVELNRFPTSQVVFIDSAMDAHVKKQGFQITNPNDCAAAGRVRFWEYRSTDLSGRPLDTSARLACSRQLS
;
A
#
# COMPACT_ATOMS: atom_id res chain seq x y z
N MET A 1 -5.33 -29.00 72.82
CA MET A 1 -6.02 -29.04 71.51
C MET A 1 -4.93 -28.95 70.42
N THR A 2 -4.00 -29.91 70.38
CA THR A 2 -4.00 -31.14 69.56
C THR A 2 -3.86 -30.80 68.06
N HIS A 3 -2.65 -30.57 67.54
CA HIS A 3 -1.52 -31.47 67.20
C HIS A 3 -1.47 -31.80 65.69
N ARG A 4 -0.52 -31.12 65.00
CA ARG A 4 0.52 -31.61 64.05
C ARG A 4 0.76 -33.15 63.98
N PRO A 5 1.61 -33.71 63.08
CA PRO A 5 2.04 -33.33 61.69
C PRO A 5 2.39 -34.56 60.75
N ILE A 6 2.88 -34.27 59.52
CA ILE A 6 3.98 -34.95 58.75
C ILE A 6 3.86 -36.42 58.23
N ALA A 7 4.36 -36.59 56.99
CA ALA A 7 5.09 -37.74 56.35
C ALA A 7 4.39 -38.67 55.34
N ARG A 8 4.77 -38.47 54.06
CA ARG A 8 5.46 -39.40 53.13
C ARG A 8 5.11 -40.91 53.08
N LEU A 9 4.93 -41.34 51.82
CA LEU A 9 5.39 -42.58 51.12
C LEU A 9 4.35 -43.61 50.67
N ARG A 10 4.41 -43.82 49.34
CA ARG A 10 4.43 -45.10 48.58
C ARG A 10 3.15 -45.90 48.35
N SER A 11 2.82 -45.96 47.05
CA SER A 11 2.55 -47.14 46.21
C SER A 11 1.65 -48.26 46.73
N VAL A 12 0.72 -48.73 45.89
CA VAL A 12 0.73 -50.09 45.33
C VAL A 12 -0.39 -50.25 44.29
N ARG A 13 -0.03 -50.92 43.20
CA ARG A 13 -0.89 -51.41 42.10
C ARG A 13 -1.93 -52.40 42.62
N TRP A 14 -3.11 -52.42 42.02
CA TRP A 14 -3.94 -53.63 41.99
C TRP A 14 -4.24 -54.05 40.55
N SER A 15 -4.05 -55.35 40.38
CA SER A 15 -3.97 -56.12 39.16
C SER A 15 -5.35 -56.60 38.71
N ALA A 16 -5.41 -56.94 37.43
CA ALA A 16 -6.45 -57.70 36.75
C ALA A 16 -6.76 -59.06 37.43
N ALA A 17 -7.99 -59.55 37.26
CA ALA A 17 -8.26 -60.71 36.37
C ALA A 17 -9.70 -61.24 36.50
N GLY A 18 -10.20 -61.76 35.38
CA GLY A 18 -11.30 -62.72 35.27
C GLY A 18 -12.61 -62.11 34.75
N LEU A 19 -13.26 -62.62 33.70
CA LEU A 19 -13.15 -63.92 33.05
C LEU A 19 -13.79 -63.83 31.65
N CYS A 20 -13.20 -64.52 30.68
CA CYS A 20 -13.71 -64.70 29.33
C CYS A 20 -14.91 -65.66 29.28
N LEU A 21 -15.83 -65.46 28.34
CA LEU A 21 -16.26 -66.54 27.44
C LEU A 21 -16.81 -65.97 26.11
N ALA A 22 -16.38 -66.59 25.02
CA ALA A 22 -16.59 -66.17 23.64
C ALA A 22 -17.93 -66.63 23.06
N LEU A 23 -18.47 -65.84 22.13
CA LEU A 23 -19.36 -66.31 21.07
C LEU A 23 -19.11 -65.49 19.80
N VAL A 24 -18.82 -66.21 18.72
CA VAL A 24 -18.53 -65.72 17.37
C VAL A 24 -19.85 -65.54 16.63
N LEU A 25 -20.05 -64.40 15.95
CA LEU A 25 -20.63 -64.29 14.59
C LEU A 25 -20.89 -62.83 14.20
N GLY A 26 -20.50 -62.46 12.98
CA GLY A 26 -21.09 -61.32 12.24
C GLY A 26 -20.12 -60.20 11.85
N VAL A 27 -19.39 -60.40 10.76
CA VAL A 27 -18.65 -59.34 10.07
C VAL A 27 -19.65 -58.41 9.37
N LEU A 28 -19.70 -57.14 9.80
CA LEU A 28 -20.26 -56.02 9.05
C LEU A 28 -19.16 -54.96 8.94
N VAL A 29 -18.51 -54.90 7.79
CA VAL A 29 -17.60 -53.82 7.41
C VAL A 29 -18.47 -52.61 7.11
N THR A 30 -18.44 -51.61 8.00
CA THR A 30 -18.84 -50.24 7.68
C THR A 30 -17.57 -49.47 7.32
N PRO A 31 -17.57 -48.66 6.24
CA PRO A 31 -16.39 -47.89 5.88
C PRO A 31 -16.14 -46.87 6.99
N ALA A 32 -14.88 -46.78 7.42
CA ALA A 32 -14.41 -45.78 8.36
C ALA A 32 -14.82 -44.39 7.84
N GLY A 33 -15.75 -43.74 8.55
CA GLY A 33 -15.95 -42.31 8.40
C GLY A 33 -14.62 -41.62 8.65
N ALA A 34 -14.23 -40.73 7.73
CA ALA A 34 -13.12 -39.83 7.93
C ALA A 34 -13.29 -39.17 9.31
N PRO A 35 -12.22 -39.03 10.12
CA PRO A 35 -12.35 -38.34 11.38
C PRO A 35 -12.75 -36.90 11.04
N ALA A 36 -13.96 -36.51 11.46
CA ALA A 36 -14.32 -35.11 11.51
C ALA A 36 -13.21 -34.42 12.30
N ARG A 37 -12.44 -33.55 11.63
CA ARG A 37 -11.51 -32.65 12.30
C ARG A 37 -12.36 -31.81 13.24
N ALA A 38 -12.37 -32.17 14.52
CA ALA A 38 -12.74 -31.24 15.57
C ALA A 38 -11.67 -30.14 15.56
N VAL A 39 -11.89 -29.12 14.73
CA VAL A 39 -11.16 -27.87 14.84
C VAL A 39 -11.68 -27.24 16.13
N ALA A 40 -10.88 -27.28 17.19
CA ALA A 40 -11.11 -26.40 18.34
C ALA A 40 -11.33 -24.99 17.80
N ALA A 41 -12.37 -24.28 18.27
CA ALA A 41 -12.77 -22.97 17.77
C ALA A 41 -11.55 -22.03 17.73
N ALA A 42 -10.92 -21.95 16.57
CA ALA A 42 -9.80 -21.06 16.35
C ALA A 42 -10.36 -19.65 16.33
N ASN A 43 -9.64 -18.70 16.93
CA ASN A 43 -10.05 -17.31 16.88
C ASN A 43 -10.19 -16.86 15.42
N PRO A 44 -11.14 -15.97 15.13
CA PRO A 44 -11.25 -15.39 13.80
C PRO A 44 -9.95 -14.72 13.36
N ALA A 45 -9.65 -14.78 12.06
CA ALA A 45 -8.55 -14.02 11.50
C ALA A 45 -8.96 -12.55 11.39
N THR A 46 -8.12 -11.63 11.86
CA THR A 46 -8.40 -10.19 11.78
C THR A 46 -7.26 -9.44 11.11
N PHE A 47 -7.62 -8.41 10.35
CA PHE A 47 -6.69 -7.59 9.56
C PHE A 47 -7.05 -6.12 9.78
N GLY A 48 -6.06 -5.29 10.13
CA GLY A 48 -6.27 -3.85 10.21
C GLY A 48 -6.59 -3.24 8.84
N PRO A 49 -7.27 -2.09 8.77
CA PRO A 49 -7.72 -1.48 7.52
C PRO A 49 -6.59 -1.04 6.58
N PHE A 50 -5.37 -0.90 7.11
CA PHE A 50 -4.18 -0.53 6.35
C PHE A 50 -3.29 -1.72 5.98
N ASP A 51 -3.82 -2.94 6.07
CA ASP A 51 -3.17 -4.09 5.43
C ASP A 51 -3.02 -3.80 3.92
N PRO A 52 -1.82 -3.98 3.32
CA PRO A 52 -1.56 -3.64 1.91
C PRO A 52 -2.41 -4.42 0.90
N ARG A 53 -3.17 -5.43 1.34
CA ARG A 53 -4.10 -6.21 0.51
C ARG A 53 -5.52 -5.64 0.54
N ILE A 54 -5.76 -4.59 1.33
CA ILE A 54 -7.00 -3.82 1.37
C ILE A 54 -6.76 -2.49 0.65
N GLU A 55 -7.51 -2.27 -0.42
CA GLU A 55 -7.58 -0.99 -1.09
C GLU A 55 -8.65 -0.12 -0.43
N LEU A 56 -8.25 1.07 0.03
CA LEU A 56 -9.16 2.12 0.46
C LEU A 56 -9.27 3.14 -0.67
N ASP A 57 -10.47 3.31 -1.22
CA ASP A 57 -10.78 4.30 -2.24
C ASP A 57 -11.70 5.38 -1.66
N GLY A 58 -11.51 6.63 -2.06
CA GLY A 58 -12.15 7.80 -1.46
C GLY A 58 -11.37 8.46 -0.33
N HIS A 59 -12.02 9.42 0.34
CA HIS A 59 -11.42 10.17 1.45
C HIS A 59 -11.45 9.32 2.72
N TRP A 60 -10.31 8.71 3.04
CA TRP A 60 -10.06 8.05 4.31
C TRP A 60 -8.99 8.82 5.10
N GLY A 61 -9.26 9.02 6.37
CA GLY A 61 -8.30 9.46 7.37
C GLY A 61 -7.76 8.26 8.14
N ARG A 62 -6.57 8.42 8.71
CA ARG A 62 -5.94 7.42 9.54
C ARG A 62 -5.67 7.97 10.94
N ASP A 63 -6.14 7.25 11.94
CA ASP A 63 -5.80 7.46 13.34
C ASP A 63 -5.24 6.15 13.91
N ASP A 64 -3.97 6.11 14.29
CA ASP A 64 -3.27 4.87 14.69
C ASP A 64 -3.55 3.67 13.73
N ASP A 65 -4.32 2.69 14.22
CA ASP A 65 -4.69 1.45 13.54
C ASP A 65 -6.14 1.46 12.99
N VAL A 66 -6.85 2.59 13.06
CA VAL A 66 -8.23 2.73 12.56
C VAL A 66 -8.31 3.61 11.30
N ALA A 67 -9.22 3.24 10.39
CA ALA A 67 -9.53 4.01 9.19
C ALA A 67 -10.87 4.73 9.38
N ILE A 68 -10.88 6.04 9.15
CA ILE A 68 -12.03 6.90 9.41
C ILE A 68 -12.48 7.54 8.12
N THR A 69 -13.78 7.52 7.81
CA THR A 69 -14.34 8.35 6.74
C THR A 69 -15.67 8.97 7.14
N VAL A 70 -15.88 10.19 6.67
CA VAL A 70 -17.12 10.97 6.82
C VAL A 70 -17.70 11.33 5.45
N ASN A 71 -17.20 10.67 4.40
CA ASN A 71 -17.51 10.97 3.01
C ASN A 71 -18.26 9.79 2.37
N SER A 72 -19.47 10.06 1.90
CA SER A 72 -20.27 9.12 1.10
C SER A 72 -19.56 8.79 -0.21
N GLY A 73 -19.68 7.54 -0.66
CA GLY A 73 -18.99 7.05 -1.86
C GLY A 73 -17.59 6.49 -1.61
N SER A 74 -16.99 6.70 -0.43
CA SER A 74 -15.76 6.01 -0.03
C SER A 74 -15.97 4.50 0.02
N SER A 75 -14.95 3.70 -0.29
CA SER A 75 -15.07 2.24 -0.33
C SER A 75 -13.81 1.50 0.11
N LEU A 76 -13.99 0.21 0.36
CA LEU A 76 -12.93 -0.76 0.62
C LEU A 76 -13.05 -1.91 -0.37
N ARG A 77 -11.93 -2.34 -0.95
CA ARG A 77 -11.87 -3.52 -1.83
C ARG A 77 -10.74 -4.43 -1.40
N PHE A 78 -11.02 -5.73 -1.32
CA PHE A 78 -9.99 -6.72 -1.01
C PHE A 78 -10.41 -8.12 -1.45
N ARG A 79 -9.44 -9.02 -1.48
CA ARG A 79 -9.65 -10.43 -1.76
C ARG A 79 -9.32 -11.27 -0.55
N PHE A 80 -10.05 -12.35 -0.32
CA PHE A 80 -9.90 -13.17 0.87
C PHE A 80 -10.28 -14.63 0.63
N THR A 81 -9.84 -15.51 1.52
CA THR A 81 -10.27 -16.92 1.57
C THR A 81 -11.24 -17.15 2.73
N GLY A 82 -11.92 -18.30 2.75
CA GLY A 82 -12.73 -18.71 3.90
C GLY A 82 -14.20 -18.38 3.74
N ASP A 83 -15.01 -18.92 4.63
CA ASP A 83 -16.47 -19.01 4.48
C ASP A 83 -17.24 -17.81 5.06
N ARG A 84 -16.53 -16.81 5.62
CA ARG A 84 -17.13 -15.69 6.34
C ARG A 84 -16.37 -14.39 6.17
N LEU A 85 -17.13 -13.29 6.11
CA LEU A 85 -16.64 -11.91 6.16
C LEU A 85 -17.44 -11.08 7.17
N GLY A 86 -16.72 -10.36 8.02
CA GLY A 86 -17.24 -9.34 8.93
C GLY A 86 -16.25 -8.20 9.14
N ALA A 87 -16.59 -7.26 10.02
CA ALA A 87 -15.74 -6.15 10.40
C ALA A 87 -16.03 -5.65 11.82
N TRP A 88 -15.04 -4.96 12.39
CA TRP A 88 -15.10 -4.29 13.68
C TRP A 88 -15.06 -2.77 13.49
N PHE A 89 -15.93 -2.07 14.19
CA PHE A 89 -16.10 -0.62 14.13
C PHE A 89 -16.06 -0.02 15.53
N ASP A 90 -15.57 1.21 15.65
CA ASP A 90 -15.81 2.02 16.85
C ASP A 90 -17.15 2.73 16.71
N THR A 91 -18.16 2.25 17.46
CA THR A 91 -19.48 2.87 17.49
C THR A 91 -19.75 3.67 18.76
N ALA A 92 -18.76 3.79 19.67
CA ALA A 92 -18.97 4.30 21.02
C ALA A 92 -19.57 5.71 21.08
N SER A 93 -19.24 6.56 20.10
CA SER A 93 -19.77 7.93 19.97
C SER A 93 -20.80 8.11 18.85
N ILE A 94 -21.04 7.08 18.03
CA ILE A 94 -21.90 7.16 16.85
C ILE A 94 -23.37 7.11 17.27
N THR A 95 -24.07 8.25 17.13
CA THR A 95 -25.52 8.35 17.41
C THR A 95 -26.38 8.20 16.15
N SER A 96 -25.81 8.45 14.97
CA SER A 96 -26.45 8.22 13.67
C SER A 96 -25.58 7.29 12.82
N PRO A 97 -25.87 5.98 12.84
CA PRO A 97 -25.12 4.95 12.12
C PRO A 97 -24.98 5.24 10.63
N ALA A 98 -23.75 5.07 10.12
CA ALA A 98 -23.50 5.06 8.68
C ALA A 98 -24.20 3.88 8.00
N GLN A 99 -24.49 4.03 6.71
CA GLN A 99 -25.04 2.96 5.88
C GLN A 99 -23.99 2.49 4.88
N LEU A 100 -23.81 1.17 4.78
CA LEU A 100 -22.85 0.53 3.89
C LEU A 100 -23.57 -0.38 2.89
N TYR A 101 -23.07 -0.43 1.67
CA TYR A 101 -23.36 -1.51 0.73
C TYR A 101 -22.23 -2.53 0.77
N VAL A 102 -22.54 -3.79 1.03
CA VAL A 102 -21.57 -4.89 1.04
C VAL A 102 -21.88 -5.85 -0.10
N SER A 103 -20.90 -6.11 -0.96
CA SER A 103 -20.98 -7.09 -2.04
C SER A 103 -19.81 -8.07 -1.93
N VAL A 104 -20.10 -9.36 -2.05
CA VAL A 104 -19.09 -10.41 -2.20
C VAL A 104 -19.28 -11.08 -3.56
N ASP A 105 -18.18 -11.26 -4.29
CA ASP A 105 -18.13 -11.85 -5.63
C ASP A 105 -19.05 -11.19 -6.66
N ARG A 106 -19.28 -9.88 -6.48
CA ARG A 106 -20.17 -9.05 -7.32
C ARG A 106 -21.63 -9.48 -7.26
N ALA A 107 -22.04 -10.14 -6.17
CA ALA A 107 -23.45 -10.31 -5.84
C ALA A 107 -24.14 -8.94 -5.65
N GLU A 108 -25.47 -8.93 -5.73
CA GLU A 108 -26.24 -7.70 -5.48
C GLU A 108 -25.87 -7.13 -4.10
N PRO A 109 -25.49 -5.83 -3.99
CA PRO A 109 -25.04 -5.29 -2.73
C PRO A 109 -26.13 -5.32 -1.65
N VAL A 110 -25.75 -5.75 -0.45
CA VAL A 110 -26.62 -5.78 0.72
C VAL A 110 -26.41 -4.51 1.54
N LEU A 111 -27.51 -3.86 1.94
CA LEU A 111 -27.47 -2.68 2.79
C LEU A 111 -27.25 -3.09 4.27
N VAL A 112 -26.26 -2.50 4.91
CA VAL A 112 -25.91 -2.73 6.33
C VAL A 112 -25.83 -1.38 7.04
N LYS A 113 -26.39 -1.28 8.26
CA LYS A 113 -26.21 -0.11 9.14
C LYS A 113 -25.09 -0.40 10.14
N VAL A 114 -24.19 0.55 10.39
CA VAL A 114 -23.06 0.39 11.35
C VAL A 114 -23.50 0.79 12.76
N ASP A 115 -24.37 -0.02 13.36
CA ASP A 115 -25.04 0.26 14.65
C ASP A 115 -24.56 -0.62 15.81
N GLU A 116 -23.53 -1.42 15.60
CA GLU A 116 -22.84 -2.23 16.62
C GLU A 116 -21.35 -2.37 16.26
N ASP A 117 -20.52 -2.60 17.28
CA ASP A 117 -19.06 -2.68 17.12
C ASP A 117 -18.64 -3.88 16.24
N HIS A 118 -19.41 -4.96 16.18
CA HIS A 118 -19.08 -6.16 15.40
C HIS A 118 -20.19 -6.52 14.42
N LYS A 119 -19.88 -6.48 13.12
CA LYS A 119 -20.79 -6.87 12.05
C LYS A 119 -20.28 -8.10 11.32
N VAL A 120 -21.13 -9.12 11.19
CA VAL A 120 -20.94 -10.20 10.23
C VAL A 120 -21.75 -9.87 8.99
N PHE A 121 -21.10 -9.74 7.84
CA PHE A 121 -21.75 -9.36 6.58
C PHE A 121 -22.25 -10.57 5.80
N VAL A 122 -21.47 -11.66 5.77
CA VAL A 122 -21.82 -12.88 5.04
C VAL A 122 -21.16 -14.11 5.68
N GLU A 123 -21.87 -15.23 5.64
CA GLU A 123 -21.43 -16.56 6.09
C GLU A 123 -21.82 -17.62 5.05
N GLY A 124 -21.17 -18.79 5.12
CA GLY A 124 -21.46 -19.92 4.25
C GLY A 124 -20.90 -19.78 2.84
N LEU A 125 -19.86 -18.96 2.65
CA LEU A 125 -19.09 -18.92 1.41
C LEU A 125 -18.29 -20.23 1.26
N ASP A 126 -17.79 -20.51 0.05
CA ASP A 126 -16.97 -21.70 -0.19
C ASP A 126 -15.56 -21.48 0.39
N PRO A 127 -15.16 -22.17 1.47
CA PRO A 127 -13.89 -21.91 2.13
C PRO A 127 -12.66 -22.26 1.26
N ASP A 128 -12.85 -23.06 0.20
CA ASP A 128 -11.79 -23.48 -0.70
C ASP A 128 -11.62 -22.53 -1.91
N VAL A 129 -12.44 -21.48 -2.00
CA VAL A 129 -12.40 -20.48 -3.08
C VAL A 129 -11.94 -19.12 -2.56
N ALA A 130 -11.25 -18.37 -3.41
CA ALA A 130 -10.94 -16.97 -3.16
C ALA A 130 -12.13 -16.07 -3.52
N HIS A 131 -12.53 -15.23 -2.58
CA HIS A 131 -13.61 -14.27 -2.72
C HIS A 131 -13.08 -12.85 -2.93
N THR A 132 -13.92 -11.98 -3.50
CA THR A 132 -13.67 -10.53 -3.58
C THR A 132 -14.76 -9.78 -2.84
N ALA A 133 -14.38 -8.91 -1.92
CA ALA A 133 -15.29 -8.04 -1.19
C ALA A 133 -15.19 -6.60 -1.70
N GLU A 134 -16.34 -5.95 -1.81
CA GLU A 134 -16.46 -4.51 -1.97
C GLU A 134 -17.44 -4.00 -0.89
N ILE A 135 -16.97 -3.07 -0.07
CA ILE A 135 -17.78 -2.40 0.96
C ILE A 135 -17.79 -0.92 0.61
N LEU A 136 -18.96 -0.34 0.33
CA LEU A 136 -19.10 1.07 -0.04
C LEU A 136 -19.88 1.82 1.03
N VAL A 137 -19.43 3.01 1.39
CA VAL A 137 -20.20 3.94 2.22
C VAL A 137 -21.32 4.52 1.37
N LYS A 138 -22.54 4.03 1.58
CA LYS A 138 -23.75 4.56 0.93
C LYS A 138 -23.93 6.02 1.34
N ASP A 139 -24.00 6.27 2.65
CA ASP A 139 -24.12 7.61 3.19
C ASP A 139 -23.77 7.66 4.70
N VAL A 140 -23.43 8.87 5.15
CA VAL A 140 -23.34 9.26 6.57
C VAL A 140 -24.26 10.46 6.83
N ASP A 141 -24.82 10.54 8.03
CA ASP A 141 -25.81 11.56 8.37
C ASP A 141 -25.22 12.98 8.28
N GLU A 142 -25.95 13.87 7.60
CA GLU A 142 -25.45 15.21 7.36
C GLU A 142 -25.62 16.19 8.52
N TYR A 143 -26.58 15.97 9.42
CA TYR A 143 -27.01 16.97 10.40
C TYR A 143 -26.28 16.86 11.73
N VAL A 144 -25.96 15.64 12.15
CA VAL A 144 -25.19 15.41 13.38
C VAL A 144 -23.69 15.64 13.15
N ASN A 145 -22.94 15.83 14.23
CA ASN A 145 -21.51 16.09 14.11
C ASN A 145 -20.78 14.96 13.36
N ARG A 146 -20.14 15.29 12.24
CA ARG A 146 -19.30 14.39 11.46
C ARG A 146 -17.95 15.01 11.09
N TRP A 147 -17.58 16.11 11.73
CA TRP A 147 -16.37 16.84 11.38
C TRP A 147 -15.34 16.88 12.51
N THR A 148 -15.77 17.01 13.76
CA THR A 148 -14.87 17.08 14.93
C THR A 148 -15.01 15.84 15.78
N VAL A 149 -13.91 15.25 16.25
CA VAL A 149 -13.98 14.12 17.19
C VAL A 149 -14.46 14.57 18.59
N PRO A 150 -15.29 13.77 19.29
CA PRO A 150 -15.87 12.49 18.87
C PRO A 150 -16.99 12.66 17.82
N LEU A 151 -17.01 11.78 16.82
CA LEU A 151 -17.99 11.79 15.73
C LEU A 151 -19.33 11.22 16.19
N GLN A 152 -20.42 11.85 15.76
CA GLN A 152 -21.80 11.35 15.92
C GLN A 152 -22.30 10.61 14.66
N SER A 153 -21.67 10.84 13.51
CA SER A 153 -21.85 10.03 12.30
C SER A 153 -20.53 9.96 11.51
N GLY A 154 -20.31 8.81 10.87
CA GLY A 154 -19.06 8.46 10.21
C GLY A 154 -18.85 6.95 10.24
N VAL A 155 -17.85 6.48 9.52
CA VAL A 155 -17.35 5.11 9.61
C VAL A 155 -15.99 5.16 10.29
N VAL A 156 -15.86 4.48 11.42
CA VAL A 156 -14.57 4.26 12.11
C VAL A 156 -14.30 2.76 12.08
N LEU A 157 -13.56 2.30 11.06
CA LEU A 157 -13.23 0.90 10.85
C LEU A 157 -11.97 0.53 11.62
N GLU A 158 -12.07 -0.46 12.49
CA GLU A 158 -10.93 -0.99 13.24
C GLU A 158 -10.27 -2.17 12.53
N LYS A 159 -11.06 -3.16 12.08
CA LYS A 159 -10.54 -4.43 11.54
C LYS A 159 -11.53 -5.07 10.57
N ILE A 160 -11.00 -5.73 9.54
CA ILE A 160 -11.72 -6.77 8.80
C ILE A 160 -11.59 -8.09 9.56
N GLU A 161 -12.70 -8.81 9.70
CA GLU A 161 -12.76 -10.13 10.29
C GLU A 161 -13.08 -11.18 9.23
N LEU A 162 -12.29 -12.25 9.20
CA LEU A 162 -12.52 -13.41 8.34
C LEU A 162 -12.70 -14.68 9.19
N ALA A 163 -13.04 -15.77 8.52
CA ALA A 163 -13.04 -17.10 9.12
C ALA A 163 -11.68 -17.45 9.76
N PRO A 164 -11.61 -18.35 10.76
CA PRO A 164 -10.32 -18.75 11.33
C PRO A 164 -9.38 -19.32 10.26
N LEU A 165 -8.10 -18.94 10.31
CA LEU A 165 -7.05 -19.29 9.32
C LEU A 165 -7.25 -18.70 7.91
N ALA A 166 -8.33 -17.94 7.67
CA ALA A 166 -8.47 -17.20 6.43
C ALA A 166 -7.38 -16.12 6.30
N THR A 167 -7.05 -15.80 5.05
CA THR A 167 -6.05 -14.78 4.73
C THR A 167 -6.56 -13.84 3.67
N LEU A 168 -6.12 -12.59 3.74
CA LEU A 168 -6.23 -11.68 2.60
C LEU A 168 -5.28 -12.11 1.47
N ILE A 169 -5.72 -11.93 0.23
CA ILE A 169 -4.97 -12.19 -1.00
C ILE A 169 -4.61 -10.85 -1.63
N PRO A 170 -3.40 -10.69 -2.20
CA PRO A 170 -3.04 -9.47 -2.92
C PRO A 170 -4.08 -9.06 -3.96
N LEU A 171 -4.50 -7.80 -3.88
CA LEU A 171 -5.32 -7.11 -4.88
C LEU A 171 -4.54 -5.88 -5.36
N PRO A 172 -3.57 -6.04 -6.27
CA PRO A 172 -2.82 -4.90 -6.80
C PRO A 172 -3.56 -4.34 -8.01
N THR A 173 -4.60 -3.53 -7.76
CA THR A 173 -5.26 -2.75 -8.80
C THR A 173 -4.95 -1.27 -8.62
N ALA A 174 -4.64 -0.61 -9.73
CA ALA A 174 -4.53 0.84 -9.80
C ALA A 174 -5.44 1.30 -10.93
N ALA A 175 -6.17 2.39 -10.71
CA ALA A 175 -6.92 3.02 -11.79
C ALA A 175 -5.99 3.75 -12.78
N GLU A 176 -6.43 3.86 -14.03
CA GLU A 176 -5.70 4.65 -15.05
C GLU A 176 -5.81 6.15 -14.76
N HIS A 177 -6.89 6.54 -14.10
CA HIS A 177 -7.30 7.91 -13.89
C HIS A 177 -7.69 8.12 -12.44
N ARG A 178 -7.39 9.31 -11.93
CA ARG A 178 -7.83 9.76 -10.61
C ARG A 178 -8.66 11.02 -10.72
N ILE A 179 -9.87 11.01 -10.15
CA ILE A 179 -10.78 12.15 -10.20
C ILE A 179 -11.19 12.55 -8.80
N GLU A 180 -11.11 13.83 -8.50
CA GLU A 180 -11.56 14.37 -7.21
C GLU A 180 -12.72 15.34 -7.42
N PHE A 181 -13.78 15.18 -6.65
CA PHE A 181 -14.99 16.00 -6.69
C PHE A 181 -15.14 16.74 -5.38
N TYR A 182 -15.33 18.05 -5.47
CA TYR A 182 -15.66 18.90 -4.34
C TYR A 182 -17.02 19.56 -4.59
N GLY A 183 -17.93 19.43 -3.64
CA GLY A 183 -19.22 20.11 -3.72
C GLY A 183 -20.08 19.94 -2.48
N ASP A 184 -21.36 20.21 -2.66
CA ASP A 184 -22.34 20.28 -1.59
C ASP A 184 -23.19 19.00 -1.43
N SER A 185 -24.44 19.14 -0.97
CA SER A 185 -25.43 18.05 -0.84
C SER A 185 -25.64 17.28 -2.14
N ILE A 186 -25.49 17.92 -3.30
CA ILE A 186 -25.62 17.27 -4.61
C ILE A 186 -24.44 16.31 -4.85
N THR A 187 -23.24 16.70 -4.42
CA THR A 187 -22.05 15.84 -4.54
C THR A 187 -22.10 14.69 -3.54
N GLN A 188 -22.69 14.91 -2.35
CA GLN A 188 -22.94 13.85 -1.36
C GLN A 188 -23.97 12.82 -1.86
N GLY A 189 -24.97 13.25 -2.64
CA GLY A 189 -26.10 12.41 -3.07
C GLY A 189 -27.33 12.51 -2.15
N VAL A 190 -27.50 13.64 -1.45
CA VAL A 190 -28.67 13.91 -0.59
C VAL A 190 -29.96 13.87 -1.43
N MET A 191 -31.00 13.22 -0.90
CA MET A 191 -32.29 13.02 -1.57
C MET A 191 -32.21 12.30 -2.92
N ALA A 192 -31.12 11.59 -3.24
CA ALA A 192 -31.00 10.88 -4.51
C ALA A 192 -32.11 9.84 -4.71
N LEU A 193 -32.49 9.12 -3.65
CA LEU A 193 -33.45 8.02 -3.71
C LEU A 193 -34.91 8.47 -3.53
N CYS A 194 -35.16 9.43 -2.65
CA CYS A 194 -36.51 9.92 -2.31
C CYS A 194 -36.50 11.39 -1.86
N PRO A 195 -37.65 12.08 -1.89
CA PRO A 195 -37.77 13.49 -1.55
C PRO A 195 -37.80 13.76 -0.03
N GLU A 196 -37.02 13.02 0.76
CA GLU A 196 -36.87 13.21 2.19
C GLU A 196 -35.39 13.36 2.55
N LEU A 197 -35.10 14.12 3.60
CA LEU A 197 -33.75 14.29 4.12
C LEU A 197 -33.37 13.10 5.00
N GLY A 198 -32.07 12.79 5.05
CA GLY A 198 -31.53 11.74 5.90
C GLY A 198 -30.90 10.59 5.12
N SER A 199 -30.15 9.75 5.85
CA SER A 199 -29.31 8.71 5.25
C SER A 199 -30.08 7.63 4.52
N ASP A 200 -31.37 7.39 4.83
CA ASP A 200 -32.20 6.43 4.09
C ASP A 200 -32.46 6.89 2.63
N CYS A 201 -32.64 8.19 2.40
CA CYS A 201 -32.90 8.77 1.06
C CYS A 201 -31.66 9.31 0.35
N ALA A 202 -30.55 9.50 1.06
CA ALA A 202 -29.26 9.88 0.49
C ALA A 202 -28.46 8.66 0.04
N ASP A 203 -27.76 8.77 -1.09
CA ASP A 203 -26.92 7.68 -1.62
C ASP A 203 -25.80 8.22 -2.51
N GLY A 204 -24.59 8.24 -1.96
CA GLY A 204 -23.39 8.65 -2.68
C GLY A 204 -23.05 7.76 -3.87
N THR A 205 -23.45 6.49 -3.86
CA THR A 205 -23.21 5.55 -4.97
C THR A 205 -24.12 5.80 -6.17
N LYS A 206 -25.20 6.58 -5.99
CA LYS A 206 -26.05 7.04 -7.09
C LYS A 206 -25.73 8.46 -7.53
N ALA A 207 -24.87 9.17 -6.80
CA ALA A 207 -24.50 10.53 -7.12
C ALA A 207 -23.62 10.58 -8.39
N TYR A 208 -23.69 11.70 -9.10
CA TYR A 208 -22.96 11.89 -10.36
C TYR A 208 -21.42 11.68 -10.25
N PRO A 209 -20.73 12.01 -9.12
CA PRO A 209 -19.29 11.74 -8.99
C PRO A 209 -18.98 10.25 -9.08
N HIS A 210 -19.66 9.42 -8.28
CA HIS A 210 -19.52 7.96 -8.29
C HIS A 210 -19.77 7.37 -9.67
N LEU A 211 -20.84 7.81 -10.34
CA LEU A 211 -21.19 7.33 -11.68
C LEU A 211 -20.13 7.69 -12.73
N VAL A 212 -19.54 8.88 -12.66
CA VAL A 212 -18.44 9.28 -13.55
C VAL A 212 -17.19 8.46 -13.29
N GLY A 213 -16.79 8.28 -12.02
CA GLY A 213 -15.64 7.46 -11.64
C GLY A 213 -15.78 6.02 -12.14
N LYS A 214 -16.94 5.41 -11.94
CA LYS A 214 -17.27 4.06 -12.41
C LYS A 214 -17.15 3.90 -13.92
N VAL A 215 -17.60 4.88 -14.69
CA VAL A 215 -17.55 4.82 -16.17
C VAL A 215 -16.13 4.95 -16.70
N PHE A 216 -15.26 5.70 -16.03
CA PHE A 216 -13.83 5.80 -16.37
C PHE A 216 -12.97 4.71 -15.71
N GLY A 217 -13.53 3.89 -14.80
CA GLY A 217 -12.73 2.99 -13.97
C GLY A 217 -11.65 3.75 -13.19
N ALA A 218 -11.99 4.96 -12.73
CA ALA A 218 -11.10 5.87 -12.03
C ALA A 218 -11.15 5.62 -10.52
N ASP A 219 -10.03 5.81 -9.83
CA ASP A 219 -10.05 6.03 -8.38
C ASP A 219 -10.72 7.38 -8.13
N LEU A 220 -11.51 7.48 -7.06
CA LEU A 220 -12.43 8.59 -6.87
C LEU A 220 -12.43 9.12 -5.45
N ASN A 221 -12.17 10.42 -5.31
CA ASN A 221 -12.51 11.16 -4.12
C ASN A 221 -13.83 11.92 -4.32
N GLN A 222 -14.87 11.55 -3.57
CA GLN A 222 -16.17 12.23 -3.56
C GLN A 222 -16.33 13.00 -2.25
N VAL A 223 -16.02 14.30 -2.27
CA VAL A 223 -16.07 15.18 -1.10
C VAL A 223 -17.29 16.10 -1.22
N GLY A 224 -18.40 15.64 -0.63
CA GLY A 224 -19.69 16.33 -0.66
C GLY A 224 -20.23 16.55 0.75
N PHE A 225 -20.48 17.80 1.12
CA PHE A 225 -21.08 18.12 2.41
C PHE A 225 -22.35 18.95 2.24
N GLY A 226 -23.46 18.44 2.76
CA GLY A 226 -24.73 19.14 2.71
C GLY A 226 -24.67 20.56 3.26
N LYS A 227 -25.42 21.49 2.63
CA LYS A 227 -25.42 22.94 2.85
C LYS A 227 -24.08 23.66 2.62
N GLN A 228 -22.97 22.98 2.40
CA GLN A 228 -21.67 23.63 2.24
C GLN A 228 -21.63 24.51 0.99
N GLY A 229 -20.86 25.59 1.07
CA GLY A 229 -20.54 26.48 -0.04
C GLY A 229 -19.14 27.08 0.09
N ILE A 230 -18.85 28.05 -0.77
CA ILE A 230 -17.59 28.81 -0.74
C ILE A 230 -17.52 29.72 0.49
N ILE A 231 -18.66 30.29 0.89
CA ILE A 231 -18.80 31.18 2.04
C ILE A 231 -19.64 30.52 3.12
N GLN A 232 -20.62 29.70 2.71
CA GLN A 232 -21.53 28.98 3.60
C GLN A 232 -20.83 27.77 4.25
N PRO A 233 -20.78 27.67 5.60
CA PRO A 233 -20.38 26.43 6.27
C PRO A 233 -21.40 25.30 6.05
N GLY A 234 -20.92 24.06 6.01
CA GLY A 234 -21.74 22.87 5.83
C GLY A 234 -22.47 22.40 7.10
N HIS A 235 -23.37 21.44 6.93
CA HIS A 235 -23.96 20.71 8.05
C HIS A 235 -22.94 19.76 8.71
N GLY A 236 -23.25 19.32 9.93
CA GLY A 236 -22.42 18.35 10.66
C GLY A 236 -21.10 18.92 11.16
N ASN A 237 -21.08 20.22 11.47
CA ASN A 237 -19.92 21.02 11.90
C ASN A 237 -18.83 21.21 10.85
N VAL A 238 -19.10 20.88 9.59
CA VAL A 238 -18.16 21.10 8.50
C VAL A 238 -18.02 22.60 8.22
N GLY A 239 -16.78 23.06 8.03
CA GLY A 239 -16.50 24.44 7.63
C GLY A 239 -16.94 24.79 6.20
N THR A 240 -16.46 25.92 5.70
CA THR A 240 -16.55 26.29 4.28
C THR A 240 -15.69 25.38 3.41
N ALA A 241 -15.90 25.43 2.09
CA ALA A 241 -15.12 24.64 1.13
C ALA A 241 -13.59 24.82 1.29
N ALA A 242 -13.13 26.04 1.60
CA ALA A 242 -11.71 26.33 1.79
C ALA A 242 -11.14 25.75 3.10
N GLU A 243 -11.96 25.70 4.16
CA GLU A 243 -11.58 25.16 5.48
C GLU A 243 -11.55 23.64 5.48
N SER A 244 -12.40 22.98 4.68
CA SER A 244 -12.44 21.52 4.58
C SER A 244 -11.51 20.94 3.50
N PHE A 245 -10.93 21.76 2.63
CA PHE A 245 -10.08 21.29 1.53
C PHE A 245 -8.81 20.59 2.02
N GLY A 246 -8.56 19.38 1.51
CA GLY A 246 -7.41 18.55 1.90
C GLY A 246 -7.59 17.80 3.23
N TRP A 247 -8.75 17.91 3.88
CA TRP A 247 -9.07 17.24 5.13
C TRP A 247 -10.12 16.15 4.92
N ASN A 248 -9.93 15.00 5.56
CA ASN A 248 -11.01 14.01 5.69
C ASN A 248 -12.01 14.48 6.75
N LEU A 249 -11.49 14.89 7.92
CA LEU A 249 -12.23 15.58 8.98
C LEU A 249 -11.27 16.51 9.77
N ALA A 250 -11.79 17.31 10.71
CA ALA A 250 -10.98 18.28 11.46
C ALA A 250 -9.80 17.62 12.18
N GLY A 251 -8.57 18.03 11.83
CA GLY A 251 -7.34 17.51 12.43
C GLY A 251 -6.82 16.21 11.80
N PHE A 252 -7.56 15.60 10.87
CA PHE A 252 -7.12 14.41 10.14
C PHE A 252 -7.02 14.72 8.63
N PRO A 253 -5.80 14.96 8.12
CA PRO A 253 -5.62 15.24 6.70
C PRO A 253 -6.04 14.04 5.85
N ALA A 254 -6.54 14.33 4.65
CA ALA A 254 -6.79 13.28 3.68
C ALA A 254 -5.49 12.72 3.12
N ALA A 255 -5.50 11.45 2.70
CA ALA A 255 -4.36 10.86 2.02
C ALA A 255 -4.04 11.61 0.71
N PRO A 256 -2.75 11.79 0.35
CA PRO A 256 -2.39 12.37 -0.94
C PRO A 256 -2.99 11.59 -2.11
N PHE A 257 -3.63 12.29 -3.04
CA PHE A 257 -4.39 11.65 -4.14
C PHE A 257 -3.79 11.89 -5.54
N ASP A 258 -3.17 13.06 -5.78
CA ASP A 258 -2.63 13.50 -7.09
C ASP A 258 -3.62 13.29 -8.25
N PRO A 259 -4.78 13.98 -8.25
CA PRO A 259 -5.82 13.79 -9.25
C PRO A 259 -5.41 14.28 -10.64
N ASP A 260 -5.79 13.55 -11.69
CA ASP A 260 -5.68 14.03 -13.08
C ASP A 260 -6.71 15.13 -13.37
N ALA A 261 -7.89 15.02 -12.76
CA ALA A 261 -8.97 15.99 -12.86
C ALA A 261 -9.63 16.28 -11.50
N VAL A 262 -9.95 17.55 -11.26
CA VAL A 262 -10.75 18.03 -10.12
C VAL A 262 -12.03 18.66 -10.65
N VAL A 263 -13.18 18.29 -10.11
CA VAL A 263 -14.49 18.85 -10.46
C VAL A 263 -15.06 19.59 -9.25
N VAL A 264 -15.38 20.87 -9.43
CA VAL A 264 -15.90 21.74 -8.36
C VAL A 264 -17.35 22.12 -8.66
N ASN A 265 -18.27 21.74 -7.76
CA ASN A 265 -19.70 22.01 -7.85
C ASN A 265 -20.20 22.69 -6.56
N PHE A 266 -19.78 23.93 -6.36
CA PHE A 266 -20.23 24.80 -5.27
C PHE A 266 -20.94 26.04 -5.82
N GLY A 267 -21.82 26.61 -5.01
CA GLY A 267 -22.50 27.87 -5.28
C GLY A 267 -24.00 27.82 -4.97
N THR A 268 -24.61 26.62 -4.96
CA THR A 268 -26.03 26.42 -4.61
C THR A 268 -26.40 27.09 -3.30
N ASN A 269 -25.64 26.80 -2.25
CA ASN A 269 -25.91 27.28 -0.90
C ASN A 269 -25.40 28.70 -0.63
N ASP A 270 -24.61 29.25 -1.56
CA ASP A 270 -24.09 30.61 -1.45
C ASP A 270 -25.06 31.67 -2.00
N ALA A 271 -26.23 31.27 -2.51
CA ALA A 271 -27.24 32.16 -3.09
C ALA A 271 -27.57 33.43 -2.26
N PRO A 272 -27.58 33.40 -0.90
CA PRO A 272 -27.81 34.60 -0.10
C PRO A 272 -26.67 35.63 -0.12
N TYR A 273 -25.47 35.27 -0.59
CA TYR A 273 -24.30 36.14 -0.56
C TYR A 273 -24.15 36.97 -1.84
N PRO A 274 -23.63 38.20 -1.73
CA PRO A 274 -23.45 39.05 -2.91
C PRO A 274 -22.32 38.55 -3.82
N SER A 275 -22.50 38.72 -5.13
CA SER A 275 -21.55 38.35 -6.20
C SER A 275 -20.11 38.79 -5.93
N SER A 276 -19.89 39.98 -5.37
CA SER A 276 -18.55 40.50 -5.08
C SER A 276 -17.79 39.68 -4.03
N ARG A 277 -18.52 39.14 -3.04
CA ARG A 277 -17.95 38.28 -1.99
C ARG A 277 -17.72 36.87 -2.54
N PHE A 278 -18.73 36.33 -3.24
CA PHE A 278 -18.67 34.98 -3.81
C PHE A 278 -17.56 34.84 -4.86
N THR A 279 -17.49 35.74 -5.84
CA THR A 279 -16.47 35.70 -6.91
C THR A 279 -15.05 35.69 -6.34
N ARG A 280 -14.80 36.51 -5.31
CA ARG A 280 -13.49 36.58 -4.65
C ARG A 280 -13.16 35.29 -3.92
N GLY A 281 -14.12 34.74 -3.16
CA GLY A 281 -13.94 33.47 -2.46
C GLY A 281 -13.70 32.31 -3.42
N TYR A 282 -14.47 32.23 -4.51
CA TYR A 282 -14.35 31.15 -5.49
C TYR A 282 -13.00 31.20 -6.21
N LEU A 283 -12.52 32.40 -6.58
CA LEU A 283 -11.17 32.58 -7.15
C LEU A 283 -10.07 32.14 -6.17
N ALA A 284 -10.19 32.49 -4.89
CA ALA A 284 -9.23 32.06 -3.87
C ALA A 284 -9.21 30.53 -3.73
N TYR A 285 -10.39 29.90 -3.74
CA TYR A 285 -10.54 28.45 -3.67
C TYR A 285 -9.92 27.73 -4.88
N LEU A 286 -10.16 28.20 -6.11
CA LEU A 286 -9.51 27.64 -7.31
C LEU A 286 -7.99 27.73 -7.24
N ARG A 287 -7.44 28.83 -6.68
CA ARG A 287 -6.00 28.99 -6.47
C ARG A 287 -5.46 28.05 -5.40
N GLN A 288 -6.23 27.78 -4.35
CA GLN A 288 -5.89 26.78 -3.32
C GLN A 288 -5.79 25.38 -3.93
N ILE A 289 -6.78 24.98 -4.74
CA ILE A 289 -6.76 23.70 -5.47
C ILE A 289 -5.53 23.63 -6.39
N ARG A 290 -5.25 24.67 -7.18
CA ARG A 290 -4.09 24.71 -8.07
C ARG A 290 -2.76 24.62 -7.32
N ALA A 291 -2.64 25.24 -6.15
CA ALA A 291 -1.43 25.20 -5.35
C ALA A 291 -1.14 23.77 -4.84
N ALA A 292 -2.18 23.06 -4.40
CA ALA A 292 -2.05 21.65 -4.01
C ALA A 292 -1.81 20.73 -5.22
N ASN A 293 -2.36 21.08 -6.38
CA ASN A 293 -2.38 20.25 -7.58
C ASN A 293 -1.88 21.01 -8.82
N PRO A 294 -0.55 21.16 -9.01
CA PRO A 294 0.01 22.07 -10.02
C PRO A 294 -0.30 21.68 -11.48
N ARG A 295 -0.57 20.40 -11.75
CA ARG A 295 -0.77 19.89 -13.12
C ARG A 295 -2.20 19.47 -13.43
N THR A 296 -3.09 19.43 -12.46
CA THR A 296 -4.45 18.88 -12.62
C THR A 296 -5.34 19.72 -13.52
N LEU A 297 -6.26 19.08 -14.26
CA LEU A 297 -7.35 19.78 -14.94
C LEU A 297 -8.45 20.11 -13.94
N ILE A 298 -8.83 21.39 -13.77
CA ILE A 298 -9.87 21.80 -12.83
C ILE A 298 -11.12 22.22 -13.61
N LEU A 299 -12.25 21.58 -13.36
CA LEU A 299 -13.54 21.86 -13.96
C LEU A 299 -14.42 22.56 -12.91
N ALA A 300 -14.58 23.87 -13.04
CA ALA A 300 -15.55 24.62 -12.24
C ALA A 300 -16.90 24.54 -12.94
N ILE A 301 -17.77 23.63 -12.49
CA ILE A 301 -19.07 23.41 -13.13
C ILE A 301 -20.09 24.41 -12.58
N ARG A 302 -20.93 24.94 -13.47
CA ARG A 302 -22.08 25.76 -13.07
C ARG A 302 -23.00 24.91 -12.17
N PRO A 303 -23.38 25.37 -10.96
CA PRO A 303 -24.38 24.70 -10.14
C PRO A 303 -25.62 24.40 -10.97
N PHE A 304 -26.23 23.23 -10.80
CA PHE A 304 -27.31 22.80 -11.70
C PHE A 304 -28.50 23.78 -11.68
N ASN A 305 -28.78 24.39 -10.53
CA ASN A 305 -29.81 25.45 -10.40
C ASN A 305 -29.40 26.82 -10.98
N GLY A 306 -28.13 27.01 -11.35
CA GLY A 306 -27.60 28.21 -11.97
C GLY A 306 -27.11 29.31 -11.06
N THR A 307 -27.16 29.11 -9.75
CA THR A 307 -26.69 30.09 -8.78
C THR A 307 -25.24 30.48 -9.04
N HIS A 308 -24.95 31.78 -8.99
CA HIS A 308 -23.62 32.36 -9.20
C HIS A 308 -22.92 31.99 -10.54
N SER A 309 -23.66 31.54 -11.56
CA SER A 309 -23.08 31.13 -12.85
C SER A 309 -22.11 32.16 -13.46
N ALA A 310 -22.51 33.43 -13.52
CA ALA A 310 -21.68 34.51 -14.06
C ALA A 310 -20.43 34.77 -13.19
N ASP A 311 -20.58 34.65 -11.87
CA ASP A 311 -19.51 34.87 -10.90
C ASP A 311 -18.43 33.78 -10.97
N ILE A 312 -18.84 32.51 -11.10
CA ILE A 312 -17.92 31.37 -11.29
C ILE A 312 -17.16 31.54 -12.60
N LYS A 313 -17.86 31.89 -13.70
CA LYS A 313 -17.23 32.14 -15.00
C LYS A 313 -16.20 33.27 -14.92
N ALA A 314 -16.52 34.35 -14.21
CA ALA A 314 -15.60 35.46 -13.98
C ALA A 314 -14.39 35.05 -13.11
N ALA A 315 -14.60 34.26 -12.05
CA ALA A 315 -13.53 33.74 -11.20
C ALA A 315 -12.58 32.85 -11.99
N VAL A 316 -13.09 31.92 -12.80
CA VAL A 316 -12.27 31.07 -13.69
C VAL A 316 -11.44 31.92 -14.64
N ALA A 317 -12.03 32.90 -15.33
CA ALA A 317 -11.28 33.79 -16.21
C ALA A 317 -10.16 34.56 -15.49
N ALA A 318 -10.40 34.97 -14.24
CA ALA A 318 -9.42 35.68 -13.40
C ALA A 318 -8.28 34.79 -12.88
N THR A 319 -8.37 33.46 -13.02
CA THR A 319 -7.23 32.57 -12.73
C THR A 319 -6.11 32.72 -13.75
N GLN A 320 -6.44 33.10 -14.99
CA GLN A 320 -5.51 33.13 -16.13
C GLN A 320 -4.82 31.79 -16.37
N ASP A 321 -5.47 30.68 -16.01
CA ASP A 321 -4.96 29.33 -16.16
C ASP A 321 -5.84 28.54 -17.14
N SER A 322 -5.26 28.12 -18.26
CA SER A 322 -5.96 27.36 -19.31
C SER A 322 -6.39 25.96 -18.88
N ARG A 323 -5.86 25.45 -17.77
CA ARG A 323 -6.25 24.16 -17.16
C ARG A 323 -7.32 24.33 -16.09
N ILE A 324 -7.89 25.52 -15.92
CA ILE A 324 -9.10 25.77 -15.11
C ILE A 324 -10.22 26.16 -16.06
N VAL A 325 -11.23 25.31 -16.18
CA VAL A 325 -12.27 25.40 -17.20
C VAL A 325 -13.63 25.60 -16.53
N TYR A 326 -14.36 26.61 -16.98
CA TYR A 326 -15.76 26.78 -16.64
C TYR A 326 -16.61 25.86 -17.51
N VAL A 327 -17.47 25.06 -16.89
CA VAL A 327 -18.38 24.15 -17.59
C VAL A 327 -19.81 24.64 -17.41
N ASP A 328 -20.45 25.01 -18.51
CA ASP A 328 -21.86 25.41 -18.50
C ASP A 328 -22.76 24.17 -18.48
N THR A 329 -23.51 24.02 -17.38
CA THR A 329 -24.46 22.92 -17.16
C THR A 329 -25.89 23.28 -17.57
N THR A 330 -26.10 24.44 -18.21
CA THR A 330 -27.41 24.89 -18.64
C THR A 330 -28.08 23.85 -19.54
N GLY A 331 -29.29 23.43 -19.17
CA GLY A 331 -30.08 22.45 -19.92
C GLY A 331 -29.67 21.00 -19.72
N TRP A 332 -28.71 20.69 -18.83
CA TRP A 332 -28.37 19.31 -18.50
C TRP A 332 -29.52 18.59 -17.80
N LEU A 333 -30.13 19.25 -16.80
CA LEU A 333 -31.22 18.67 -16.00
C LEU A 333 -32.54 19.40 -16.25
N GLY A 334 -33.62 18.64 -16.42
CA GLY A 334 -35.00 19.12 -16.49
C GLY A 334 -35.72 19.04 -15.14
N ALA A 335 -36.98 19.51 -15.09
CA ALA A 335 -37.74 19.56 -13.84
C ALA A 335 -37.96 18.17 -13.19
N ASP A 336 -38.15 17.13 -14.00
CA ASP A 336 -38.39 15.75 -13.52
C ASP A 336 -37.11 15.04 -13.03
N ASP A 337 -35.95 15.70 -13.15
CA ASP A 337 -34.66 15.14 -12.75
C ASP A 337 -34.31 15.46 -11.29
N PHE A 338 -35.23 16.08 -10.55
CA PHE A 338 -35.05 16.47 -9.15
C PHE A 338 -36.04 15.78 -8.21
N ASN A 339 -35.57 15.52 -6.99
CA ASN A 339 -36.42 15.37 -5.82
C ASN A 339 -36.51 16.74 -5.14
N GLY A 340 -37.65 17.41 -5.28
CA GLY A 340 -37.81 18.82 -4.92
C GLY A 340 -37.29 19.77 -6.01
N SER A 341 -36.72 20.91 -5.62
CA SER A 341 -36.28 21.95 -6.58
C SER A 341 -34.77 22.05 -6.77
N THR A 342 -33.99 21.33 -5.96
CA THR A 342 -32.52 21.53 -5.85
C THR A 342 -31.74 20.22 -5.97
N HIS A 343 -32.20 19.14 -5.33
CA HIS A 343 -31.46 17.88 -5.27
C HIS A 343 -31.83 16.96 -6.44
N PRO A 344 -30.88 16.56 -7.29
CA PRO A 344 -31.15 15.60 -8.35
C PRO A 344 -31.63 14.25 -7.77
N ASN A 345 -32.64 13.65 -8.40
CA ASN A 345 -32.98 12.26 -8.12
C ASN A 345 -32.00 11.32 -8.87
N VAL A 346 -32.13 10.00 -8.72
CA VAL A 346 -31.27 9.02 -9.41
C VAL A 346 -31.15 9.30 -10.92
N LYS A 347 -32.27 9.62 -11.59
CA LYS A 347 -32.27 9.93 -13.02
C LYS A 347 -31.47 11.21 -13.31
N GLY A 348 -31.66 12.26 -12.51
CA GLY A 348 -30.89 13.49 -12.65
C GLY A 348 -29.40 13.30 -12.45
N HIS A 349 -28.99 12.50 -11.47
CA HIS A 349 -27.58 12.15 -11.30
C HIS A 349 -27.00 11.37 -12.47
N GLN A 350 -27.78 10.44 -13.06
CA GLN A 350 -27.37 9.72 -14.27
C GLN A 350 -27.18 10.66 -15.46
N VAL A 351 -28.11 11.60 -15.68
CA VAL A 351 -27.99 12.59 -16.77
C VAL A 351 -26.77 13.49 -16.54
N ALA A 352 -26.59 14.02 -15.33
CA ALA A 352 -25.41 14.83 -14.99
C ALA A 352 -24.10 14.07 -15.20
N ALA A 353 -24.04 12.79 -14.82
CA ALA A 353 -22.87 11.95 -15.03
C ALA A 353 -22.58 11.76 -16.52
N VAL A 354 -23.59 11.46 -17.35
CA VAL A 354 -23.43 11.30 -18.80
C VAL A 354 -22.89 12.57 -19.46
N GLU A 355 -23.45 13.74 -19.13
CA GLU A 355 -22.98 14.99 -19.71
C GLU A 355 -21.57 15.36 -19.23
N LEU A 356 -21.27 15.17 -17.94
CA LEU A 356 -19.93 15.44 -17.41
C LEU A 356 -18.88 14.49 -17.99
N THR A 357 -19.22 13.21 -18.18
CA THR A 357 -18.35 12.25 -18.86
C THR A 357 -17.99 12.75 -20.26
N LYS A 358 -18.97 13.23 -21.06
CA LYS A 358 -18.69 13.78 -22.40
C LYS A 358 -17.72 14.96 -22.35
N VAL A 359 -17.90 15.87 -21.37
CA VAL A 359 -17.01 17.02 -21.19
C VAL A 359 -15.59 16.57 -20.85
N LEU A 360 -15.43 15.64 -19.90
CA LEU A 360 -14.13 15.09 -19.56
C LEU A 360 -13.47 14.42 -20.77
N GLN A 361 -14.19 13.56 -21.51
CA GLN A 361 -13.68 12.94 -22.72
C GLN A 361 -13.18 13.96 -23.76
N GLN A 362 -13.91 15.06 -23.95
CA GLN A 362 -13.52 16.12 -24.88
C GLN A 362 -12.25 16.86 -24.44
N LEU A 363 -12.10 17.11 -23.13
CA LEU A 363 -10.97 17.87 -22.59
C LEU A 363 -9.71 17.02 -22.38
N THR A 364 -9.86 15.72 -22.08
CA THR A 364 -8.76 14.84 -21.71
C THR A 364 -8.42 13.78 -22.76
N GLY A 365 -9.37 13.45 -23.64
CA GLY A 365 -9.26 12.32 -24.56
C GLY A 365 -9.47 10.95 -23.91
N TRP A 366 -9.93 10.90 -22.65
CA TRP A 366 -10.16 9.62 -21.94
C TRP A 366 -11.21 8.76 -22.62
N LYS A 367 -11.03 7.45 -22.54
CA LYS A 367 -11.94 6.46 -23.13
C LYS A 367 -12.77 5.78 -22.05
N THR A 368 -13.99 5.39 -22.41
CA THR A 368 -14.94 4.68 -21.53
C THR A 368 -15.38 3.34 -22.13
N THR A 369 -14.74 2.94 -23.23
CA THR A 369 -15.11 1.73 -23.98
C THR A 369 -14.72 0.47 -23.23
N ARG A 370 -15.61 -0.53 -23.22
CA ARG A 370 -15.34 -1.84 -22.63
C ARG A 370 -14.14 -2.51 -23.31
N PRO A 371 -13.35 -3.29 -22.56
CA PRO A 371 -12.25 -4.07 -23.12
C PRO A 371 -12.78 -5.02 -24.20
N THR A 372 -12.32 -4.86 -25.45
CA THR A 372 -12.68 -5.76 -26.55
C THR A 372 -11.53 -6.71 -26.82
N VAL A 373 -10.56 -6.30 -27.63
CA VAL A 373 -9.39 -7.09 -28.02
C VAL A 373 -8.15 -6.45 -27.41
N PRO A 374 -7.46 -7.12 -26.47
CA PRO A 374 -6.25 -6.59 -25.89
C PRO A 374 -5.10 -6.61 -26.90
N GLU A 375 -4.24 -5.60 -26.83
CA GLU A 375 -2.87 -5.70 -27.29
C GLU A 375 -2.12 -6.67 -26.37
N LEU A 376 -1.49 -7.68 -26.98
CA LEU A 376 -0.79 -8.74 -26.27
C LEU A 376 0.71 -8.54 -26.41
N SER A 377 1.42 -8.55 -25.29
CA SER A 377 2.87 -8.44 -25.27
C SER A 377 3.47 -9.43 -24.28
N PRO A 378 4.55 -10.14 -24.61
CA PRO A 378 5.20 -10.24 -25.92
C PRO A 378 4.31 -10.96 -26.95
N ARG A 379 4.53 -10.70 -28.25
CA ARG A 379 3.83 -11.37 -29.35
C ARG A 379 4.74 -11.48 -30.58
N GLY A 380 4.56 -12.56 -31.34
CA GLY A 380 5.37 -12.86 -32.53
C GLY A 380 6.64 -13.64 -32.20
N THR A 381 7.14 -14.39 -33.17
CA THR A 381 8.34 -15.26 -33.00
C THR A 381 9.59 -14.69 -33.65
N ALA A 382 9.47 -13.66 -34.48
CA ALA A 382 10.61 -12.99 -35.13
C ALA A 382 11.46 -12.27 -34.07
N ASP A 383 10.84 -11.35 -33.34
CA ASP A 383 11.47 -10.60 -32.26
C ASP A 383 11.37 -11.37 -30.95
N ALA A 384 12.42 -12.11 -30.61
CA ALA A 384 12.44 -12.83 -29.34
C ALA A 384 12.50 -11.86 -28.16
N THR A 385 11.74 -12.17 -27.11
CA THR A 385 11.69 -11.46 -25.83
C THR A 385 12.59 -12.12 -24.78
N CYS A 386 12.84 -11.48 -23.64
CA CYS A 386 13.57 -12.11 -22.55
C CYS A 386 12.82 -13.34 -22.00
N SER A 387 13.54 -14.33 -21.50
CA SER A 387 12.94 -15.52 -20.86
C SER A 387 12.19 -15.23 -19.56
N ASP A 388 12.47 -14.11 -18.92
CA ASP A 388 11.88 -13.60 -17.67
C ASP A 388 10.89 -12.45 -17.93
N THR A 389 10.36 -12.36 -19.16
CA THR A 389 9.41 -11.31 -19.55
C THR A 389 8.11 -11.41 -18.75
N THR A 390 7.61 -10.26 -18.32
CA THR A 390 6.20 -10.09 -17.94
C THR A 390 5.32 -10.28 -19.17
N LEU A 391 4.16 -10.91 -19.00
CA LEU A 391 3.13 -10.98 -20.04
C LEU A 391 2.09 -9.88 -19.78
N ARG A 392 1.61 -9.20 -20.81
CA ARG A 392 0.68 -8.07 -20.70
C ARG A 392 -0.48 -8.21 -21.66
N LEU A 393 -1.69 -7.91 -21.15
CA LEU A 393 -2.90 -7.67 -21.91
C LEU A 393 -3.29 -6.21 -21.70
N THR A 394 -3.16 -5.40 -22.73
CA THR A 394 -3.45 -3.96 -22.69
C THR A 394 -4.70 -3.66 -23.50
N PHE A 395 -5.73 -3.14 -22.85
CA PHE A 395 -7.03 -2.88 -23.47
C PHE A 395 -7.19 -1.40 -23.86
N ASP A 396 -8.30 -1.08 -24.53
CA ASP A 396 -8.68 0.29 -24.92
C ASP A 396 -9.34 1.09 -23.80
N GLY A 397 -9.58 0.48 -22.64
CA GLY A 397 -10.22 1.09 -21.47
C GLY A 397 -9.93 0.30 -20.20
N PRO A 398 -10.36 0.81 -19.03
CA PRO A 398 -10.07 0.23 -17.72
C PRO A 398 -10.53 -1.23 -17.63
N VAL A 399 -9.80 -2.03 -16.87
CA VAL A 399 -10.09 -3.46 -16.73
C VAL A 399 -10.19 -3.89 -15.27
N GLN A 400 -10.95 -4.96 -15.07
CA GLN A 400 -11.09 -5.62 -13.79
C GLN A 400 -10.80 -7.10 -13.96
N LEU A 401 -10.09 -7.69 -13.00
CA LEU A 401 -9.91 -9.13 -12.92
C LEU A 401 -11.23 -9.78 -12.49
N GLY A 402 -11.47 -11.01 -12.95
CA GLY A 402 -12.53 -11.81 -12.37
C GLY A 402 -12.13 -12.43 -11.03
N VAL A 403 -13.07 -13.17 -10.45
CA VAL A 403 -12.87 -13.94 -9.22
C VAL A 403 -12.36 -15.36 -9.49
N GLN A 404 -12.46 -15.81 -10.75
CA GLN A 404 -12.09 -17.14 -11.21
C GLN A 404 -11.50 -17.06 -12.62
N GLY A 405 -10.73 -18.07 -13.00
CA GLY A 405 -10.15 -18.21 -14.33
C GLY A 405 -8.64 -18.34 -14.28
N LYS A 406 -8.10 -19.08 -15.26
CA LYS A 406 -6.68 -19.40 -15.35
C LYS A 406 -6.04 -18.77 -16.57
N LEU A 407 -4.82 -18.29 -16.40
CA LEU A 407 -3.89 -18.06 -17.48
C LEU A 407 -2.86 -19.19 -17.47
N ARG A 408 -2.62 -19.80 -18.62
CA ARG A 408 -1.64 -20.89 -18.76
C ARG A 408 -0.61 -20.55 -19.83
N ILE A 409 0.66 -20.81 -19.52
CA ILE A 409 1.77 -20.67 -20.46
C ILE A 409 2.11 -22.07 -20.96
N HIS A 410 2.10 -22.25 -22.28
CA HIS A 410 2.34 -23.53 -22.92
C HIS A 410 3.61 -23.46 -23.77
N ARG A 411 4.46 -24.48 -23.70
CA ARG A 411 5.51 -24.70 -24.71
C ARG A 411 4.84 -25.02 -26.05
N ALA A 412 5.52 -24.77 -27.17
CA ALA A 412 5.01 -25.02 -28.51
C ALA A 412 4.44 -26.43 -28.76
N GLY A 413 4.91 -27.45 -28.01
CA GLY A 413 4.40 -28.82 -28.06
C GLY A 413 3.12 -29.08 -27.24
N GLY A 414 2.59 -28.08 -26.54
CA GLY A 414 1.35 -28.17 -25.75
C GLY A 414 1.53 -28.44 -24.25
N GLU A 415 2.77 -28.61 -23.78
CA GLU A 415 3.10 -28.75 -22.36
C GLU A 415 2.82 -27.44 -21.62
N VAL A 416 2.00 -27.48 -20.57
CA VAL A 416 1.80 -26.34 -19.65
C VAL A 416 3.03 -26.22 -18.75
N VAL A 417 3.73 -25.09 -18.83
CA VAL A 417 4.94 -24.82 -18.02
C VAL A 417 4.69 -23.88 -16.86
N ASP A 418 3.56 -23.16 -16.87
CA ASP A 418 3.11 -22.32 -15.77
C ASP A 418 1.59 -22.11 -15.82
N THR A 419 0.98 -21.91 -14.67
CA THR A 419 -0.45 -21.58 -14.52
C THR A 419 -0.62 -20.53 -13.43
N ILE A 420 -1.31 -19.44 -13.77
CA ILE A 420 -1.76 -18.43 -12.83
C ILE A 420 -3.28 -18.57 -12.74
N ASP A 421 -3.76 -19.09 -11.62
CA ASP A 421 -5.17 -19.19 -11.31
C ASP A 421 -5.56 -18.06 -10.36
N LEU A 422 -6.52 -17.24 -10.77
CA LEU A 422 -6.99 -16.14 -9.92
C LEU A 422 -7.50 -16.67 -8.57
N ALA A 423 -8.11 -17.85 -8.54
CA ALA A 423 -8.69 -18.44 -7.34
C ALA A 423 -7.67 -19.22 -6.47
N ASP A 424 -6.56 -19.69 -7.05
CA ASP A 424 -5.57 -20.48 -6.31
C ASP A 424 -4.54 -19.58 -5.63
N ARG A 425 -4.54 -19.58 -4.30
CA ARG A 425 -3.59 -18.82 -3.47
C ARG A 425 -2.13 -19.15 -3.76
N THR A 426 -1.83 -20.37 -4.20
CA THR A 426 -0.47 -20.78 -4.51
C THR A 426 0.06 -20.07 -5.75
N SER A 427 -0.83 -19.53 -6.60
CA SER A 427 -0.45 -18.66 -7.73
C SER A 427 0.22 -17.36 -7.28
N TYR A 428 0.02 -16.94 -6.02
CA TYR A 428 0.61 -15.72 -5.47
C TYR A 428 1.83 -16.03 -4.60
N GLN A 429 2.43 -17.21 -4.78
CA GLN A 429 3.59 -17.67 -4.05
C GLN A 429 4.72 -18.07 -5.01
N ARG A 430 5.95 -17.58 -4.79
CA ARG A 430 7.10 -17.99 -5.61
C ARG A 430 8.43 -18.04 -4.85
N LEU A 431 9.36 -18.83 -5.36
CA LEU A 431 10.77 -18.80 -4.94
C LEU A 431 11.48 -17.64 -5.64
N ILE A 432 12.38 -16.96 -4.94
CA ILE A 432 13.17 -15.84 -5.47
C ILE A 432 14.63 -16.03 -5.08
N GLY A 433 15.55 -15.91 -6.03
CA GLY A 433 17.00 -15.94 -5.77
C GLY A 433 17.52 -17.21 -5.11
N GLY A 434 16.77 -18.32 -5.20
CA GLY A 434 17.09 -19.58 -4.54
C GLY A 434 17.16 -19.46 -3.00
N ALA A 435 16.45 -18.49 -2.42
CA ALA A 435 16.58 -18.20 -1.01
C ALA A 435 16.21 -19.37 -0.11
N ARG A 436 16.96 -19.48 0.98
CA ARG A 436 16.79 -20.54 1.97
C ARG A 436 16.82 -19.95 3.36
N SER A 437 16.06 -20.57 4.24
CA SER A 437 16.14 -20.32 5.66
C SER A 437 17.49 -20.76 6.23
N ASP A 438 17.77 -20.38 7.47
CA ASP A 438 18.90 -20.89 8.27
C ASP A 438 18.94 -22.42 8.39
N TYR A 439 17.82 -23.10 8.14
CA TYR A 439 17.68 -24.56 8.16
C TYR A 439 17.78 -25.20 6.76
N GLY A 440 18.12 -24.40 5.73
CA GLY A 440 18.25 -24.84 4.35
C GLY A 440 16.92 -25.06 3.62
N GLN A 441 15.78 -24.76 4.25
CA GLN A 441 14.47 -24.88 3.61
C GLN A 441 14.27 -23.74 2.61
N PRO A 442 13.74 -23.99 1.40
CA PRO A 442 13.38 -22.93 0.48
C PRO A 442 12.40 -21.95 1.13
N HIS A 443 12.63 -20.65 0.93
CA HIS A 443 11.68 -19.62 1.34
C HIS A 443 10.83 -19.20 0.13
N THR A 444 9.51 -19.17 0.33
CA THR A 444 8.54 -18.81 -0.70
C THR A 444 7.91 -17.48 -0.32
N TRP A 445 7.98 -16.50 -1.22
CA TRP A 445 7.39 -15.18 -1.02
C TRP A 445 5.96 -15.15 -1.49
N THR A 446 5.11 -14.44 -0.75
CA THR A 446 3.88 -13.88 -1.29
C THR A 446 4.22 -12.72 -2.22
N TYR A 447 3.73 -12.79 -3.47
CA TYR A 447 3.98 -11.80 -4.50
C TYR A 447 2.74 -11.53 -5.38
N GLU A 448 2.80 -10.48 -6.18
CA GLU A 448 1.76 -10.01 -7.09
C GLU A 448 1.90 -10.69 -8.45
N ALA A 449 1.37 -11.91 -8.55
CA ALA A 449 1.38 -12.70 -9.79
C ALA A 449 0.62 -12.04 -10.94
N VAL A 450 -0.42 -11.27 -10.61
CA VAL A 450 -1.22 -10.48 -11.53
C VAL A 450 -1.34 -9.08 -10.97
N THR A 451 -1.08 -8.07 -11.79
CA THR A 451 -1.32 -6.65 -11.47
C THR A 451 -2.22 -6.01 -12.52
N VAL A 452 -3.05 -5.06 -12.09
CA VAL A 452 -3.84 -4.22 -12.99
C VAL A 452 -3.38 -2.78 -12.84
N ASP A 453 -2.89 -2.22 -13.93
CA ASP A 453 -2.54 -0.80 -14.05
C ASP A 453 -3.46 -0.17 -15.09
N GLY A 454 -4.58 0.36 -14.59
CA GLY A 454 -5.66 0.96 -15.37
C GLY A 454 -6.28 -0.01 -16.36
N ARG A 455 -5.79 0.04 -17.60
CA ARG A 455 -6.22 -0.78 -18.74
C ARG A 455 -5.29 -1.96 -19.05
N THR A 456 -4.21 -2.15 -18.28
CA THR A 456 -3.21 -3.19 -18.52
C THR A 456 -3.21 -4.23 -17.42
N VAL A 457 -3.51 -5.48 -17.79
CA VAL A 457 -3.26 -6.64 -16.92
C VAL A 457 -1.84 -7.12 -17.18
N SER A 458 -1.01 -7.17 -16.13
CA SER A 458 0.35 -7.72 -16.19
C SER A 458 0.43 -9.01 -15.40
N ILE A 459 1.13 -9.99 -15.96
CA ILE A 459 1.26 -11.34 -15.44
C ILE A 459 2.74 -11.62 -15.24
N HIS A 460 3.08 -12.00 -14.01
CA HIS A 460 4.43 -12.29 -13.58
C HIS A 460 4.53 -13.81 -13.38
N PRO A 461 5.14 -14.56 -14.31
CA PRO A 461 5.31 -16.00 -14.17
C PRO A 461 6.02 -16.36 -12.87
N HIS A 462 5.72 -17.54 -12.32
CA HIS A 462 6.37 -18.05 -11.12
C HIS A 462 7.87 -18.26 -11.30
N GLN A 463 8.26 -18.52 -12.54
CA GLN A 463 9.62 -18.89 -12.91
C GLN A 463 9.96 -18.36 -14.30
N ARG A 464 11.26 -18.16 -14.52
CA ARG A 464 11.80 -17.85 -15.84
C ARG A 464 11.51 -18.99 -16.82
N LEU A 465 11.06 -18.64 -18.02
CA LEU A 465 10.83 -19.60 -19.10
C LEU A 465 12.15 -20.12 -19.66
N ALA A 466 12.14 -21.29 -20.30
CA ALA A 466 13.36 -21.81 -20.93
C ALA A 466 13.80 -20.90 -22.10
N PRO A 467 15.10 -20.62 -22.24
CA PRO A 467 15.61 -19.72 -23.28
C PRO A 467 15.56 -20.36 -24.68
N GLY A 468 15.39 -19.53 -25.71
CA GLY A 468 15.33 -19.96 -27.11
C GLY A 468 14.09 -20.76 -27.52
N GLN A 469 13.09 -20.86 -26.65
CA GLN A 469 11.89 -21.67 -26.87
C GLN A 469 10.72 -20.83 -27.39
N VAL A 470 9.76 -21.51 -28.02
CA VAL A 470 8.50 -20.90 -28.47
C VAL A 470 7.37 -21.28 -27.51
N TYR A 471 6.59 -20.29 -27.12
CA TYR A 471 5.47 -20.43 -26.19
C TYR A 471 4.18 -19.85 -26.78
N TYR A 472 3.05 -20.34 -26.29
CA TYR A 472 1.76 -19.68 -26.45
C TYR A 472 1.03 -19.59 -25.11
N VAL A 473 0.11 -18.64 -25.01
CA VAL A 473 -0.65 -18.36 -23.78
C VAL A 473 -2.13 -18.57 -24.04
N THR A 474 -2.80 -19.23 -23.09
CA THR A 474 -4.26 -19.32 -23.06
C THR A 474 -4.81 -18.63 -21.82
N VAL A 475 -5.96 -18.00 -21.94
CA VAL A 475 -6.65 -17.29 -20.86
C VAL A 475 -8.10 -17.77 -20.83
N ASP A 476 -8.54 -18.28 -19.68
CA ASP A 476 -9.92 -18.75 -19.52
C ASP A 476 -10.91 -17.57 -19.58
N HIS A 477 -12.15 -17.86 -20.01
CA HIS A 477 -13.26 -16.93 -19.82
C HIS A 477 -13.41 -16.62 -18.33
N GLY A 478 -13.62 -15.34 -18.00
CA GLY A 478 -13.75 -14.88 -16.62
C GLY A 478 -12.46 -14.38 -15.99
N PHE A 479 -11.26 -14.67 -16.54
CA PHE A 479 -10.00 -14.14 -16.01
C PHE A 479 -9.99 -12.59 -16.02
N VAL A 480 -10.44 -11.98 -17.11
CA VAL A 480 -10.75 -10.55 -17.20
C VAL A 480 -12.26 -10.41 -17.37
N VAL A 481 -12.88 -9.54 -16.58
CA VAL A 481 -14.33 -9.33 -16.61
C VAL A 481 -14.79 -8.87 -17.99
N GLY A 482 -15.78 -9.55 -18.55
CA GLY A 482 -16.35 -9.23 -19.86
C GLY A 482 -15.50 -9.65 -21.07
N HIS A 483 -14.30 -10.20 -20.85
CA HIS A 483 -13.45 -10.70 -21.93
C HIS A 483 -13.74 -12.20 -22.20
N PRO A 484 -13.87 -12.63 -23.47
CA PRO A 484 -14.19 -14.03 -23.82
C PRO A 484 -13.08 -15.04 -23.48
N GLY A 485 -11.88 -14.56 -23.13
CA GLY A 485 -10.69 -15.38 -22.96
C GLY A 485 -9.86 -15.49 -24.25
N ILE A 486 -8.73 -16.19 -24.17
CA ILE A 486 -7.84 -16.47 -25.29
C ILE A 486 -7.65 -17.99 -25.34
N THR A 487 -8.33 -18.66 -26.25
CA THR A 487 -8.30 -20.12 -26.36
C THR A 487 -7.52 -20.63 -27.58
N VAL A 488 -7.30 -19.77 -28.57
CA VAL A 488 -6.62 -20.12 -29.82
C VAL A 488 -5.10 -19.88 -29.69
N PRO A 489 -4.24 -20.92 -29.75
CA PRO A 489 -2.80 -20.80 -29.51
C PRO A 489 -2.04 -19.81 -30.42
N SER A 490 -2.55 -19.54 -31.62
CA SER A 490 -1.91 -18.60 -32.55
C SER A 490 -2.14 -17.13 -32.20
N LEU A 491 -3.13 -16.81 -31.36
CA LEU A 491 -3.44 -15.42 -30.99
C LEU A 491 -2.34 -14.81 -30.12
N TRP A 492 -1.88 -15.55 -29.10
CA TRP A 492 -0.81 -15.15 -28.21
C TRP A 492 0.34 -16.14 -28.25
N ARG A 493 1.29 -15.93 -29.17
CA ARG A 493 2.47 -16.77 -29.34
C ARG A 493 3.72 -15.91 -29.39
N PHE A 494 4.80 -16.34 -28.74
CA PHE A 494 6.07 -15.63 -28.73
C PHE A 494 7.28 -16.57 -28.60
N ARG A 495 8.48 -16.04 -28.80
CA ARG A 495 9.76 -16.76 -28.64
C ARG A 495 10.62 -16.10 -27.59
N THR A 496 11.26 -16.87 -26.71
CA THR A 496 12.27 -16.37 -25.77
C THR A 496 13.64 -16.28 -26.43
N ARG A 497 14.46 -15.32 -25.99
CA ARG A 497 15.86 -15.17 -26.42
C ARG A 497 16.71 -16.31 -25.83
N HIS A 498 17.84 -16.58 -26.49
CA HIS A 498 18.86 -17.43 -25.90
C HIS A 498 19.58 -16.66 -24.78
N ASP A 499 20.07 -17.39 -23.79
CA ASP A 499 20.89 -16.80 -22.74
C ASP A 499 22.20 -16.26 -23.30
N PRO A 500 22.78 -15.24 -22.66
CA PRO A 500 24.14 -14.81 -22.97
C PRO A 500 25.11 -15.96 -22.70
N ALA A 501 26.22 -16.00 -23.44
CA ALA A 501 27.22 -17.07 -23.30
C ALA A 501 28.02 -16.99 -22.00
N THR A 502 28.02 -15.84 -21.32
CA THR A 502 28.80 -15.57 -20.11
C THR A 502 27.99 -14.73 -19.13
N ASP A 503 28.31 -14.83 -17.85
CA ASP A 503 27.63 -14.11 -16.76
C ASP A 503 28.40 -12.89 -16.22
N GLY A 504 29.62 -12.61 -16.70
CA GLY A 504 30.44 -11.52 -16.18
C GLY A 504 29.93 -10.10 -16.48
N ARG A 505 29.16 -9.91 -17.56
CA ARG A 505 28.53 -8.63 -17.94
C ARG A 505 27.15 -8.88 -18.51
N LEU A 506 26.12 -8.35 -17.85
CA LEU A 506 24.72 -8.55 -18.20
C LEU A 506 24.00 -7.20 -18.39
N HIS A 507 23.01 -7.17 -19.26
CA HIS A 507 22.15 -6.01 -19.49
C HIS A 507 20.69 -6.34 -19.18
N VAL A 508 20.04 -5.49 -18.39
CA VAL A 508 18.64 -5.62 -18.00
C VAL A 508 17.80 -4.53 -18.67
N GLY A 509 16.71 -4.93 -19.32
CA GLY A 509 15.72 -4.05 -19.94
C GLY A 509 15.01 -4.72 -21.12
N PRO A 510 14.08 -4.02 -21.80
CA PRO A 510 13.27 -4.62 -22.87
C PRO A 510 14.08 -5.25 -24.02
N LYS A 511 15.28 -4.73 -24.27
CA LYS A 511 16.24 -5.23 -25.28
C LYS A 511 17.50 -5.84 -24.66
N GLY A 512 17.53 -6.03 -23.35
CA GLY A 512 18.64 -6.63 -22.62
C GLY A 512 18.67 -8.15 -22.74
N ASP A 513 19.69 -8.73 -22.10
CA ASP A 513 19.83 -10.16 -21.88
C ASP A 513 18.65 -10.67 -21.02
N PHE A 514 18.26 -9.86 -20.04
CA PHE A 514 17.14 -10.10 -19.13
C PHE A 514 16.18 -8.90 -19.10
N CYS A 515 14.91 -9.16 -18.79
CA CYS A 515 13.89 -8.10 -18.66
C CYS A 515 13.72 -7.67 -17.20
N SER A 516 14.18 -8.48 -16.25
CA SER A 516 14.15 -8.24 -14.81
C SER A 516 15.57 -8.25 -14.21
N VAL A 517 15.75 -7.54 -13.11
CA VAL A 517 17.00 -7.53 -12.35
C VAL A 517 17.20 -8.87 -11.64
N GLN A 518 16.14 -9.45 -11.08
CA GLN A 518 16.22 -10.78 -10.46
C GLN A 518 16.62 -11.85 -11.46
N GLY A 519 16.07 -11.83 -12.68
CA GLY A 519 16.43 -12.78 -13.73
C GLY A 519 17.92 -12.76 -14.09
N ALA A 520 18.52 -11.56 -14.13
CA ALA A 520 19.96 -11.41 -14.33
C ALA A 520 20.77 -11.94 -13.13
N ILE A 521 20.35 -11.64 -11.89
CA ILE A 521 20.99 -12.17 -10.68
C ILE A 521 20.93 -13.70 -10.66
N ASP A 522 19.77 -14.28 -10.98
CA ASP A 522 19.53 -15.73 -11.00
C ASP A 522 20.44 -16.45 -12.00
N PHE A 523 20.75 -15.80 -13.13
CA PHE A 523 21.63 -16.34 -14.16
C PHE A 523 23.11 -16.37 -13.75
N VAL A 524 23.58 -15.48 -12.88
CA VAL A 524 24.97 -15.48 -12.42
C VAL A 524 25.28 -16.79 -11.69
N THR A 525 26.36 -17.47 -12.09
CA THR A 525 26.79 -18.71 -11.44
C THR A 525 27.21 -18.43 -9.99
N GLU A 526 26.93 -19.36 -9.08
CA GLU A 526 27.40 -19.21 -7.69
C GLU A 526 28.92 -19.03 -7.61
N GLY A 527 29.36 -18.08 -6.77
CA GLY A 527 30.77 -17.71 -6.60
C GLY A 527 31.35 -16.80 -7.70
N HIS A 528 30.63 -16.56 -8.79
CA HIS A 528 31.10 -15.64 -9.85
C HIS A 528 30.80 -14.19 -9.51
N THR A 529 31.68 -13.30 -9.96
CA THR A 529 31.47 -11.85 -9.96
C THR A 529 30.79 -11.42 -11.25
N SER A 530 29.87 -10.45 -11.18
CA SER A 530 29.15 -9.97 -12.36
C SER A 530 28.88 -8.46 -12.30
N ARG A 531 28.86 -7.81 -13.47
CA ARG A 531 28.39 -6.44 -13.64
C ARG A 531 27.09 -6.42 -14.41
N ILE A 532 26.02 -5.98 -13.78
CA ILE A 532 24.66 -5.93 -14.32
C ILE A 532 24.29 -4.46 -14.59
N ALA A 533 24.16 -4.09 -15.86
CA ALA A 533 23.71 -2.75 -16.26
C ALA A 533 22.19 -2.74 -16.46
N VAL A 534 21.48 -1.86 -15.78
CA VAL A 534 20.01 -1.76 -15.79
C VAL A 534 19.59 -0.51 -16.57
N ALA A 535 18.79 -0.70 -17.61
CA ALA A 535 18.27 0.38 -18.44
C ALA A 535 17.33 1.33 -17.64
N PRO A 536 17.01 2.52 -18.18
CA PRO A 536 15.95 3.35 -17.62
C PRO A 536 14.60 2.62 -17.60
N GLY A 537 13.84 2.79 -16.53
CA GLY A 537 12.54 2.16 -16.35
C GLY A 537 12.18 1.96 -14.88
N PHE A 538 10.92 1.58 -14.67
CA PHE A 538 10.43 1.10 -13.39
C PHE A 538 10.34 -0.42 -13.41
N TYR A 539 11.09 -1.05 -12.52
CA TYR A 539 11.21 -2.49 -12.37
C TYR A 539 10.47 -2.91 -11.10
N ARG A 540 9.21 -3.35 -11.28
CA ARG A 540 8.35 -3.81 -10.17
C ARG A 540 8.66 -5.26 -9.83
N GLU A 541 9.61 -5.47 -8.93
CA GLU A 541 10.06 -6.81 -8.54
C GLU A 541 10.67 -6.84 -7.14
N LEU A 542 10.48 -7.98 -6.47
CA LEU A 542 11.24 -8.37 -5.28
C LEU A 542 12.63 -8.85 -5.69
N ILE A 543 13.68 -8.29 -5.08
CA ILE A 543 15.06 -8.68 -5.32
C ILE A 543 15.62 -9.43 -4.12
N TYR A 544 16.27 -10.57 -4.38
CA TYR A 544 17.07 -11.31 -3.42
C TYR A 544 18.39 -11.77 -4.04
N VAL A 545 19.50 -11.34 -3.43
CA VAL A 545 20.85 -11.80 -3.77
C VAL A 545 21.33 -12.78 -2.68
N PRO A 546 21.44 -14.08 -2.97
CA PRO A 546 21.85 -15.08 -1.99
C PRO A 546 23.33 -14.94 -1.64
N GLN A 547 23.71 -15.39 -0.43
CA GLN A 547 25.10 -15.44 0.03
C GLN A 547 26.05 -16.15 -0.94
N THR A 548 25.56 -17.10 -1.73
CA THR A 548 26.36 -17.87 -2.70
C THR A 548 26.80 -17.04 -3.91
N LYS A 549 26.37 -15.78 -4.06
CA LYS A 549 26.69 -14.91 -5.20
C LYS A 549 27.37 -13.59 -4.79
N PRO A 550 28.58 -13.64 -4.21
CA PRO A 550 29.33 -12.43 -3.86
C PRO A 550 29.83 -11.69 -5.11
N GLY A 551 30.19 -10.41 -4.96
CA GLY A 551 30.85 -9.65 -6.04
C GLY A 551 29.94 -9.19 -7.17
N ILE A 552 28.62 -9.14 -6.95
CA ILE A 552 27.67 -8.56 -7.90
C ILE A 552 27.70 -7.03 -7.82
N THR A 553 27.84 -6.38 -8.98
CA THR A 553 27.71 -4.93 -9.14
C THR A 553 26.52 -4.61 -10.04
N ILE A 554 25.53 -3.88 -9.53
CA ILE A 554 24.36 -3.40 -10.29
C ILE A 554 24.51 -1.90 -10.55
N ILE A 555 24.26 -1.49 -11.80
CA ILE A 555 24.45 -0.12 -12.26
C ILE A 555 23.22 0.33 -13.03
N GLY A 556 22.45 1.25 -12.46
CA GLY A 556 21.32 1.88 -13.17
C GLY A 556 21.77 2.95 -14.16
N ALA A 557 20.81 3.50 -14.91
CA ALA A 557 21.04 4.57 -15.88
C ALA A 557 21.01 5.98 -15.26
N GLY A 558 21.07 6.06 -13.93
CA GLY A 558 20.90 7.26 -13.09
C GLY A 558 19.76 7.08 -12.11
N ALA A 559 19.92 7.55 -10.86
CA ALA A 559 18.93 7.29 -9.81
C ALA A 559 17.53 7.84 -10.13
N GLY A 560 17.41 8.96 -10.86
CA GLY A 560 16.11 9.47 -11.33
C GLY A 560 15.52 8.77 -12.56
N ARG A 561 16.17 7.72 -13.09
CA ARG A 561 15.84 7.09 -14.38
C ARG A 561 15.61 5.57 -14.27
N THR A 562 16.34 4.90 -13.38
CA THR A 562 16.17 3.48 -13.09
C THR A 562 15.64 3.34 -11.68
N VAL A 563 14.41 2.80 -11.55
CA VAL A 563 13.74 2.60 -10.27
C VAL A 563 13.42 1.11 -10.13
N ILE A 564 13.87 0.50 -9.05
CA ILE A 564 13.54 -0.88 -8.66
C ILE A 564 12.66 -0.78 -7.42
N GLY A 565 11.46 -1.34 -7.44
CA GLY A 565 10.58 -1.19 -6.28
C GLY A 565 9.45 -2.19 -6.16
N TYR A 566 8.99 -2.38 -4.93
CA TYR A 566 7.95 -3.35 -4.60
C TYR A 566 7.30 -3.01 -3.25
N PRO A 567 5.99 -3.26 -3.02
CA PRO A 567 5.33 -2.99 -1.73
C PRO A 567 5.53 -4.16 -0.76
N ASN A 568 6.78 -4.52 -0.45
CA ASN A 568 7.06 -5.60 0.51
C ASN A 568 7.10 -5.06 1.93
N ASN A 569 6.53 -5.77 2.90
CA ASN A 569 6.47 -5.27 4.27
C ASN A 569 6.19 -6.40 5.27
N ASN A 570 6.11 -6.01 6.55
CA ASN A 570 5.93 -6.91 7.67
C ASN A 570 4.66 -7.79 7.56
N LEU A 571 3.56 -7.23 7.05
CA LEU A 571 2.29 -7.94 6.89
C LEU A 571 2.27 -8.89 5.70
N LEU A 572 3.11 -8.64 4.69
CA LEU A 572 3.15 -9.45 3.47
C LEU A 572 4.16 -10.61 3.54
N ASN A 573 5.40 -10.33 3.98
CA ASN A 573 6.46 -11.35 4.04
C ASN A 573 7.34 -11.25 5.31
N GLY A 574 7.06 -10.35 6.26
CA GLY A 574 7.89 -10.20 7.48
C GLY A 574 7.39 -10.99 8.68
N ASP A 575 7.76 -10.52 9.89
CA ASP A 575 7.52 -11.21 11.16
C ASP A 575 6.05 -11.54 11.38
N TYR A 576 5.15 -10.62 11.02
CA TYR A 576 3.71 -10.84 11.17
C TYR A 576 3.21 -11.93 10.20
N ALA A 577 3.59 -11.85 8.92
CA ALA A 577 3.23 -12.86 7.93
C ALA A 577 3.77 -14.25 8.29
N MET A 578 4.95 -14.30 8.91
CA MET A 578 5.66 -15.53 9.24
C MET A 578 5.34 -16.07 10.65
N ALA A 579 4.48 -15.40 11.42
CA ALA A 579 4.21 -15.75 12.82
C ALA A 579 3.69 -17.18 13.02
N ASN A 580 2.96 -17.72 12.03
CA ASN A 580 2.40 -19.07 12.05
C ASN A 580 3.10 -20.03 11.07
N VAL A 581 4.23 -19.63 10.48
CA VAL A 581 5.02 -20.48 9.58
C VAL A 581 6.01 -21.29 10.43
N PRO A 582 6.24 -22.59 10.13
CA PRO A 582 7.23 -23.39 10.83
C PRO A 582 8.59 -22.69 10.91
N ILE A 583 9.22 -22.77 12.08
CA ILE A 583 10.48 -22.11 12.39
C ILE A 583 11.59 -22.44 11.37
N GLU A 584 11.60 -23.68 10.87
CA GLU A 584 12.56 -24.18 9.89
C GLU A 584 12.40 -23.52 8.52
N GLN A 585 11.23 -22.97 8.20
CA GLN A 585 10.96 -22.31 6.91
C GLN A 585 11.06 -20.79 7.01
N ALA A 586 10.97 -20.25 8.22
CA ALA A 586 10.82 -18.83 8.44
C ALA A 586 12.14 -18.13 8.78
N TYR A 587 13.16 -18.82 9.30
CA TYR A 587 14.36 -18.14 9.81
C TYR A 587 15.26 -17.59 8.72
N CYS A 588 15.62 -16.32 8.86
CA CYS A 588 16.58 -15.62 8.01
C CYS A 588 17.96 -16.26 8.04
N PRO A 589 18.66 -16.32 6.88
CA PRO A 589 20.07 -16.67 6.83
C PRO A 589 20.95 -15.61 7.52
N ARG A 590 22.14 -16.02 7.98
CA ARG A 590 23.21 -15.15 8.53
C ARG A 590 22.72 -14.23 9.67
N ARG A 591 22.18 -14.82 10.74
CA ARG A 591 21.85 -14.09 11.97
C ARG A 591 23.09 -13.43 12.57
N VAL A 592 23.07 -12.09 12.66
CA VAL A 592 24.13 -11.30 13.29
C VAL A 592 23.92 -11.16 14.80
N LEU A 593 22.66 -11.13 15.26
CA LEU A 593 22.31 -11.01 16.68
C LEU A 593 22.01 -12.37 17.30
N ALA A 594 22.53 -12.62 18.51
CA ALA A 594 22.29 -13.84 19.27
C ALA A 594 20.83 -13.96 19.76
N HIS A 595 20.21 -12.84 20.14
CA HIS A 595 18.77 -12.70 20.41
C HIS A 595 18.11 -12.10 19.17
N PRO A 596 17.56 -12.91 18.26
CA PRO A 596 17.35 -12.44 16.91
C PRO A 596 16.05 -11.65 16.81
N ASP A 597 16.07 -10.63 15.96
CA ASP A 597 14.88 -10.09 15.33
C ASP A 597 14.52 -11.06 14.19
N ARG A 598 13.87 -12.17 14.55
CA ARG A 598 13.62 -13.34 13.70
C ARG A 598 12.62 -12.96 12.60
N PHE A 599 12.79 -13.47 11.39
CA PHE A 599 11.89 -13.34 10.20
C PHE A 599 11.96 -12.03 9.40
N ASN A 600 12.52 -10.95 9.95
CA ASN A 600 12.47 -9.61 9.35
C ASN A 600 13.34 -9.41 8.09
N CYS A 601 14.03 -10.42 7.59
CA CYS A 601 14.84 -10.32 6.37
C CYS A 601 14.03 -10.46 5.09
N TRP A 602 12.83 -11.04 5.18
CA TRP A 602 12.01 -11.40 4.02
C TRP A 602 11.10 -10.27 3.53
N ARG A 603 10.94 -9.21 4.34
CA ARG A 603 10.09 -8.04 4.06
C ARG A 603 10.77 -6.90 3.29
N ALA A 604 12.05 -7.01 2.95
CA ALA A 604 12.72 -6.03 2.12
C ALA A 604 12.25 -6.10 0.65
N ALA A 605 12.11 -4.96 -0.01
CA ALA A 605 11.90 -4.93 -1.47
C ALA A 605 13.17 -5.39 -2.21
N PHE A 606 14.35 -5.00 -1.70
CA PHE A 606 15.66 -5.42 -2.19
C PHE A 606 16.51 -5.98 -1.05
N GLY A 607 16.69 -7.30 -1.02
CA GLY A 607 17.52 -8.00 -0.03
C GLY A 607 18.84 -8.53 -0.60
N VAL A 608 19.93 -8.32 0.13
CA VAL A 608 21.27 -8.84 -0.21
C VAL A 608 21.86 -9.56 1.01
N ASP A 609 22.15 -10.85 0.88
CA ASP A 609 22.87 -11.65 1.89
C ASP A 609 24.30 -12.02 1.44
N ALA A 610 24.79 -11.39 0.37
CA ALA A 610 26.09 -11.60 -0.24
C ALA A 610 27.13 -10.55 0.18
N ASP A 611 28.39 -10.99 0.27
CA ASP A 611 29.54 -10.11 0.47
C ASP A 611 29.96 -9.45 -0.87
N ASP A 612 30.70 -8.34 -0.81
CA ASP A 612 31.26 -7.64 -1.99
C ASP A 612 30.20 -7.13 -2.99
N PHE A 613 29.01 -6.75 -2.51
CA PHE A 613 27.93 -6.23 -3.35
C PHE A 613 28.04 -4.72 -3.57
N THR A 614 27.79 -4.26 -4.78
CA THR A 614 27.69 -2.82 -5.10
C THR A 614 26.41 -2.51 -5.86
N LEU A 615 25.69 -1.45 -5.45
CA LEU A 615 24.61 -0.83 -6.21
C LEU A 615 24.93 0.64 -6.47
N THR A 616 24.78 1.08 -7.73
CA THR A 616 25.03 2.47 -8.09
C THR A 616 24.07 2.99 -9.16
N ASP A 617 23.84 4.31 -9.14
CA ASP A 617 23.07 5.04 -10.16
C ASP A 617 21.61 4.54 -10.33
N ALA A 618 20.95 4.15 -9.24
CA ALA A 618 19.58 3.62 -9.23
C ALA A 618 18.76 4.10 -8.02
N THR A 619 17.44 4.08 -8.15
CA THR A 619 16.51 4.19 -7.03
C THR A 619 16.06 2.81 -6.59
N VAL A 620 16.05 2.56 -5.28
CA VAL A 620 15.33 1.45 -4.65
C VAL A 620 14.18 2.03 -3.85
N GLN A 621 12.96 1.61 -4.14
CA GLN A 621 11.75 2.13 -3.52
C GLN A 621 10.89 1.01 -2.92
N ASN A 622 10.58 1.11 -1.63
CA ASN A 622 9.48 0.34 -1.08
C ASN A 622 8.17 1.10 -1.34
N LEU A 623 7.18 0.41 -1.91
CA LEU A 623 5.90 1.01 -2.30
C LEU A 623 4.83 0.89 -1.21
N THR A 624 5.21 0.36 -0.03
CA THR A 624 4.33 0.36 1.14
C THR A 624 3.98 1.81 1.51
N PRO A 625 2.69 2.16 1.64
CA PRO A 625 2.27 3.54 1.85
C PRO A 625 2.67 4.07 3.24
N TYR A 626 2.57 5.38 3.43
CA TYR A 626 2.80 6.02 4.73
C TYR A 626 1.94 5.38 5.82
N ARG A 627 2.53 5.21 7.01
CA ARG A 627 2.00 4.46 8.15
C ARG A 627 1.71 2.98 7.85
N GLY A 628 2.02 2.45 6.68
CA GLY A 628 2.03 1.00 6.47
C GLY A 628 2.94 0.29 7.48
N SER A 629 2.87 -1.04 7.54
CA SER A 629 3.80 -1.76 8.41
C SER A 629 5.26 -1.58 7.94
N GLN A 630 6.21 -1.87 8.83
CA GLN A 630 7.66 -1.75 8.56
C GLN A 630 8.07 -2.38 7.21
N ALA A 631 8.87 -1.64 6.44
CA ALA A 631 9.06 -1.93 5.03
C ALA A 631 10.42 -1.42 4.50
N GLU A 632 11.45 -2.25 4.57
CA GLU A 632 12.77 -1.91 4.04
C GLU A 632 12.71 -1.77 2.51
N ALA A 633 13.18 -0.64 1.98
CA ALA A 633 13.46 -0.52 0.56
C ALA A 633 14.70 -1.34 0.21
N PHE A 634 15.78 -1.18 1.00
CA PHE A 634 17.01 -1.95 0.85
C PHE A 634 17.45 -2.57 2.17
N ARG A 635 17.75 -3.88 2.13
CA ARG A 635 18.44 -4.62 3.18
C ARG A 635 19.75 -5.19 2.64
N GLY A 636 20.86 -4.85 3.27
CA GLY A 636 22.15 -5.49 3.07
C GLY A 636 22.60 -6.25 4.31
N ASN A 637 23.04 -7.49 4.16
CA ASN A 637 23.56 -8.34 5.24
C ASN A 637 24.81 -9.08 4.77
N GLY A 638 25.97 -8.45 4.96
CA GLY A 638 27.24 -8.94 4.46
C GLY A 638 28.39 -7.97 4.72
N GLU A 639 29.55 -8.31 4.20
CA GLU A 639 30.76 -7.52 4.28
C GLU A 639 30.99 -6.75 2.97
N ARG A 640 31.36 -5.46 3.08
CA ARG A 640 31.72 -4.58 1.95
C ARG A 640 30.54 -4.35 0.99
N ILE A 641 29.37 -4.02 1.55
CA ILE A 641 28.22 -3.55 0.77
C ILE A 641 28.41 -2.08 0.43
N VAL A 642 28.37 -1.71 -0.85
CA VAL A 642 28.54 -0.32 -1.31
C VAL A 642 27.27 0.17 -2.01
N LEU A 643 26.74 1.29 -1.54
CA LEU A 643 25.63 2.02 -2.16
C LEU A 643 26.14 3.41 -2.57
N ALA A 644 26.21 3.70 -3.87
CA ALA A 644 26.79 4.96 -4.35
C ALA A 644 25.89 5.64 -5.39
N ARG A 645 25.57 6.92 -5.21
CA ARG A 645 24.66 7.65 -6.11
C ARG A 645 23.30 6.96 -6.24
N VAL A 646 22.77 6.48 -5.12
CA VAL A 646 21.46 5.82 -5.07
C VAL A 646 20.42 6.69 -4.39
N ARG A 647 19.15 6.39 -4.64
CA ARG A 647 18.03 6.89 -3.83
C ARG A 647 17.37 5.69 -3.14
N ILE A 648 17.23 5.73 -1.82
CA ILE A 648 16.53 4.72 -1.04
C ILE A 648 15.25 5.36 -0.50
N LEU A 649 14.09 4.94 -1.02
CA LEU A 649 12.80 5.58 -0.76
C LEU A 649 11.88 4.63 0.02
N GLY A 650 11.41 5.07 1.18
CA GLY A 650 10.51 4.31 2.04
C GLY A 650 10.00 5.19 3.19
N TYR A 651 9.33 4.57 4.15
CA TYR A 651 8.85 5.22 5.38
C TYR A 651 9.59 4.63 6.58
N GLN A 652 8.95 3.71 7.32
CA GLN A 652 9.59 3.03 8.44
C GLN A 652 10.59 2.00 7.92
N ASP A 653 11.79 1.99 8.49
CA ASP A 653 12.85 1.00 8.23
C ASP A 653 13.49 1.06 6.81
N SER A 654 13.44 2.18 6.09
CA SER A 654 13.86 2.31 4.67
C SER A 654 15.18 1.61 4.27
N LEU A 655 16.25 1.83 5.04
CA LEU A 655 17.59 1.27 4.81
C LEU A 655 18.04 0.45 6.01
N ARG A 656 18.22 -0.85 5.79
CA ARG A 656 18.81 -1.76 6.77
C ARG A 656 20.17 -2.25 6.33
N LEU A 657 21.20 -2.03 7.13
CA LEU A 657 22.54 -2.57 6.86
C LEU A 657 23.05 -3.39 8.04
N GLN A 658 23.51 -4.59 7.75
CA GLN A 658 24.05 -5.55 8.70
C GLN A 658 25.44 -6.01 8.23
N GLY A 659 26.44 -5.90 9.12
CA GLY A 659 27.84 -6.18 8.78
C GLY A 659 28.61 -4.89 8.49
N LYS A 660 29.20 -4.76 7.30
CA LYS A 660 29.97 -3.55 6.91
C LYS A 660 29.44 -2.95 5.62
N GLY A 661 28.99 -1.69 5.70
CA GLY A 661 28.40 -0.98 4.57
C GLY A 661 28.96 0.43 4.39
N PHE A 662 29.01 0.88 3.14
CA PHE A 662 29.37 2.26 2.77
C PHE A 662 28.31 2.85 1.85
N VAL A 663 27.73 3.99 2.25
CA VAL A 663 26.72 4.73 1.50
C VAL A 663 27.29 6.10 1.16
N THR A 664 27.31 6.49 -0.11
CA THR A 664 27.93 7.76 -0.53
C THR A 664 27.20 8.43 -1.68
N ASP A 665 27.25 9.76 -1.76
CA ASP A 665 26.61 10.58 -2.80
C ASP A 665 25.12 10.26 -2.99
N SER A 666 24.42 9.89 -1.92
CA SER A 666 23.11 9.24 -1.99
C SER A 666 22.02 10.05 -1.29
N TYR A 667 20.78 9.62 -1.53
CA TYR A 667 19.60 10.19 -0.89
C TYR A 667 18.81 9.07 -0.21
N VAL A 668 18.44 9.27 1.04
CA VAL A 668 17.60 8.33 1.80
C VAL A 668 16.44 9.09 2.41
N GLU A 669 15.21 8.58 2.30
CA GLU A 669 14.04 9.15 2.98
C GLU A 669 13.29 8.13 3.82
N GLY A 670 12.65 8.61 4.89
CA GLY A 670 11.82 7.80 5.78
C GLY A 670 11.35 8.58 7.00
N ASP A 671 10.73 7.90 7.97
CA ASP A 671 10.19 8.51 9.20
C ASP A 671 10.73 7.88 10.48
N VAL A 672 10.44 6.60 10.72
CA VAL A 672 10.78 5.88 11.95
C VAL A 672 11.91 4.90 11.65
N ASP A 673 13.02 5.04 12.40
CA ASP A 673 14.19 4.16 12.35
C ASP A 673 14.72 3.90 10.93
N PHE A 674 14.59 4.88 10.03
CA PHE A 674 14.69 4.58 8.60
C PHE A 674 16.11 4.30 8.11
N VAL A 675 17.16 4.55 8.91
CA VAL A 675 18.49 3.95 8.75
C VAL A 675 18.82 3.10 9.96
N TRP A 676 18.83 1.78 9.83
CA TRP A 676 18.99 0.89 10.96
C TRP A 676 19.78 -0.38 10.64
N GLY A 677 20.03 -1.20 11.65
CA GLY A 677 20.70 -2.49 11.52
C GLY A 677 21.82 -2.66 12.53
N THR A 678 22.90 -3.34 12.15
CA THR A 678 23.97 -3.72 13.09
C THR A 678 25.33 -3.80 12.39
N GLY A 679 26.40 -3.40 13.07
CA GLY A 679 27.76 -3.35 12.52
C GLY A 679 28.18 -1.96 12.04
N GLY A 680 29.27 -1.92 11.27
CA GLY A 680 29.97 -0.70 10.87
C GLY A 680 29.43 -0.13 9.57
N VAL A 681 28.54 0.85 9.66
CA VAL A 681 27.93 1.51 8.51
C VAL A 681 28.45 2.94 8.41
N PHE A 682 29.01 3.29 7.27
CA PHE A 682 29.53 4.63 7.01
C PHE A 682 28.70 5.32 5.92
N VAL A 683 28.08 6.43 6.25
CA VAL A 683 27.24 7.23 5.35
C VAL A 683 27.93 8.58 5.13
N GLN A 684 28.21 8.92 3.87
CA GLN A 684 29.01 10.07 3.52
C GLN A 684 28.38 10.90 2.40
N ASP A 685 28.53 12.22 2.43
CA ASP A 685 28.19 13.11 1.30
C ASP A 685 26.76 12.89 0.78
N SER A 686 25.83 12.67 1.71
CA SER A 686 24.47 12.18 1.40
C SER A 686 23.40 13.03 2.07
N GLU A 687 22.20 13.02 1.50
CA GLU A 687 21.01 13.64 2.09
C GLU A 687 20.13 12.56 2.76
N LEU A 688 19.71 12.83 4.00
CA LEU A 688 18.71 12.04 4.70
C LEU A 688 17.49 12.92 4.97
N LYS A 689 16.37 12.61 4.33
CA LYS A 689 15.13 13.40 4.42
C LYS A 689 14.11 12.73 5.34
N ALA A 690 13.77 13.39 6.43
CA ALA A 690 12.66 12.98 7.30
C ALA A 690 11.32 13.30 6.62
N LEU A 691 10.42 12.33 6.55
CA LEU A 691 9.07 12.51 6.00
C LEU A 691 8.05 12.85 7.08
N HIS A 692 8.27 12.39 8.31
CA HIS A 692 7.43 12.66 9.49
C HIS A 692 8.28 12.68 10.77
N GLU A 693 7.64 12.91 11.92
CA GLU A 693 8.24 12.74 13.24
C GLU A 693 8.80 11.33 13.41
N GLY A 694 9.90 11.18 14.15
CA GLY A 694 10.51 9.86 14.34
C GLY A 694 12.01 9.91 14.60
N TYR A 695 12.74 9.01 13.94
CA TYR A 695 14.15 8.74 14.22
C TYR A 695 14.91 8.51 12.91
N TYR A 696 15.99 9.26 12.71
CA TYR A 696 16.92 9.00 11.61
C TYR A 696 17.57 7.62 11.71
N ASN A 697 17.87 7.18 12.94
CA ASN A 697 18.70 6.01 13.14
C ASN A 697 18.29 5.12 14.32
N GLN A 698 18.43 3.80 14.10
CA GLN A 698 18.49 2.82 15.18
C GLN A 698 19.54 1.75 14.91
N VAL A 699 20.78 1.99 15.33
CA VAL A 699 21.83 0.96 15.33
C VAL A 699 21.64 -0.02 16.51
N ARG A 700 21.85 -1.31 16.26
CA ARG A 700 21.61 -2.42 17.18
C ARG A 700 22.89 -3.25 17.36
N ASN A 701 23.95 -2.65 17.92
CA ASN A 701 25.18 -3.40 18.20
C ASN A 701 25.09 -4.09 19.57
N SER A 702 25.50 -5.36 19.61
CA SER A 702 25.67 -6.14 20.84
C SER A 702 27.13 -6.34 21.23
N ASP A 703 28.08 -5.85 20.43
CA ASP A 703 29.52 -5.85 20.67
C ASP A 703 30.09 -4.42 20.66
N ASP A 704 31.36 -4.25 21.05
CA ASP A 704 32.03 -2.94 21.06
C ASP A 704 32.51 -2.49 19.67
N GLY A 705 32.08 -3.15 18.59
CA GLY A 705 32.42 -2.81 17.22
C GLY A 705 31.92 -1.44 16.78
N SER A 706 32.38 -1.00 15.61
CA SER A 706 31.91 0.25 15.01
C SER A 706 30.41 0.17 14.71
N GLY A 707 29.71 1.29 14.92
CA GLY A 707 28.29 1.43 14.59
C GLY A 707 28.08 2.29 13.33
N ASN A 708 27.06 3.14 13.36
CA ASN A 708 26.71 4.01 12.25
C ASN A 708 27.46 5.35 12.36
N ILE A 709 28.15 5.74 11.30
CA ILE A 709 28.93 6.97 11.21
C ILE A 709 28.42 7.77 10.01
N PHE A 710 28.01 9.00 10.25
CA PHE A 710 27.47 9.93 9.27
C PHE A 710 28.45 11.10 9.11
N VAL A 711 28.96 11.32 7.90
CA VAL A 711 29.98 12.33 7.61
C VAL A 711 29.53 13.22 6.46
N ASN A 712 29.56 14.53 6.65
CA ASN A 712 29.12 15.51 5.65
C ASN A 712 27.70 15.19 5.10
N VAL A 713 26.79 14.79 5.99
CA VAL A 713 25.40 14.51 5.61
C VAL A 713 24.53 15.74 5.80
N ARG A 714 23.45 15.84 5.01
CA ARG A 714 22.40 16.85 5.15
C ARG A 714 21.13 16.20 5.68
N LEU A 715 20.68 16.60 6.86
CA LEU A 715 19.42 16.18 7.46
C LEU A 715 18.34 17.20 7.08
N THR A 716 17.49 16.83 6.13
CA THR A 716 16.40 17.67 5.59
C THR A 716 15.04 17.09 5.95
N ARG A 717 13.94 17.79 5.60
CA ARG A 717 12.58 17.38 5.97
C ARG A 717 11.54 17.62 4.88
N GLY A 718 10.42 16.90 4.98
CA GLY A 718 9.17 17.23 4.31
C GLY A 718 8.54 18.51 4.87
N PRO A 719 7.61 19.15 4.13
CA PRO A 719 7.01 20.43 4.52
C PRO A 719 6.22 20.35 5.82
N ASP A 720 5.62 19.19 6.12
CA ASP A 720 4.74 18.99 7.27
C ASP A 720 5.46 18.47 8.52
N VAL A 721 6.80 18.34 8.47
CA VAL A 721 7.59 17.86 9.61
C VAL A 721 7.86 19.03 10.57
N PRO A 722 7.32 19.01 11.79
CA PRO A 722 7.46 20.13 12.72
C PRO A 722 8.91 20.36 13.14
N ASP A 723 9.21 21.56 13.63
CA ASP A 723 10.46 21.83 14.34
C ASP A 723 10.58 20.92 15.58
N ASP A 724 11.82 20.57 15.98
CA ASP A 724 12.10 19.81 17.21
C ASP A 724 11.31 18.49 17.34
N SER A 725 11.14 17.74 16.24
CA SER A 725 10.29 16.55 16.14
C SER A 725 11.00 15.24 15.81
N VAL A 726 12.22 15.28 15.24
CA VAL A 726 12.95 14.08 14.79
C VAL A 726 14.26 13.88 15.55
N PHE A 727 14.48 12.71 16.13
CA PHE A 727 15.75 12.37 16.78
C PHE A 727 16.82 11.95 15.75
N LEU A 728 18.08 12.31 16.03
CA LEU A 728 19.27 11.80 15.34
C LEU A 728 19.40 10.28 15.43
N GLY A 729 18.99 9.70 16.55
CA GLY A 729 18.88 8.26 16.69
C GLY A 729 18.40 7.81 18.07
N ARG A 730 18.02 6.54 18.17
CA ARG A 730 17.62 5.90 19.42
C ARG A 730 18.30 4.56 19.64
N VAL A 731 18.45 4.17 20.91
CA VAL A 731 18.97 2.85 21.31
C VAL A 731 18.12 2.25 22.44
N GLU A 732 17.76 0.97 22.29
CA GLU A 732 17.18 0.16 23.38
C GLU A 732 18.33 -0.37 24.25
N LEU A 733 18.57 0.28 25.39
CA LEU A 733 19.83 0.20 26.12
C LEU A 733 20.08 -1.19 26.75
N ASN A 734 19.04 -1.86 27.25
CA ASN A 734 19.13 -3.23 27.78
C ASN A 734 19.60 -4.25 26.73
N ARG A 735 19.31 -4.05 25.45
CA ARG A 735 19.58 -5.01 24.37
C ARG A 735 20.82 -4.63 23.57
N PHE A 736 21.06 -3.34 23.36
CA PHE A 736 22.15 -2.85 22.49
C PHE A 736 23.05 -1.82 23.20
N PRO A 737 23.62 -2.15 24.38
CA PRO A 737 24.30 -1.19 25.26
C PRO A 737 25.61 -0.62 24.69
N THR A 738 26.11 -1.18 23.59
CA THR A 738 27.41 -0.83 22.99
C THR A 738 27.27 -0.08 21.66
N SER A 739 26.03 0.23 21.28
CA SER A 739 25.69 0.94 20.05
C SER A 739 26.44 2.26 19.90
N GLN A 740 26.87 2.53 18.67
CA GLN A 740 27.62 3.73 18.30
C GLN A 740 26.92 4.46 17.16
N VAL A 741 26.65 5.75 17.37
CA VAL A 741 26.12 6.66 16.35
C VAL A 741 26.96 7.93 16.37
N VAL A 742 27.53 8.29 15.22
CA VAL A 742 28.45 9.43 15.10
C VAL A 742 28.00 10.35 13.98
N PHE A 743 27.91 11.65 14.23
CA PHE A 743 27.69 12.68 13.20
C PHE A 743 28.92 13.60 13.11
N ILE A 744 29.45 13.82 11.91
CA ILE A 744 30.66 14.63 11.66
C ILE A 744 30.35 15.60 10.51
N ASP A 745 30.61 16.89 10.72
CA ASP A 745 30.43 17.96 9.73
C ASP A 745 29.04 17.91 9.06
N SER A 746 28.00 17.58 9.82
CA SER A 746 26.65 17.35 9.30
C SER A 746 25.80 18.61 9.38
N ALA A 747 25.02 18.91 8.34
CA ALA A 747 24.10 20.04 8.31
C ALA A 747 22.67 19.58 8.64
N MET A 748 21.96 20.30 9.51
CA MET A 748 20.66 19.89 10.04
C MET A 748 19.64 21.02 9.95
N ASP A 749 18.39 20.71 9.55
CA ASP A 749 17.27 21.65 9.63
C ASP A 749 16.60 21.64 11.02
N ALA A 750 15.67 22.56 11.26
CA ALA A 750 15.07 22.83 12.56
C ALA A 750 14.16 21.72 13.11
N HIS A 751 13.78 20.71 12.30
CA HIS A 751 13.06 19.51 12.79
C HIS A 751 13.92 18.62 13.67
N VAL A 752 15.25 18.67 13.54
CA VAL A 752 16.12 17.84 14.36
C VAL A 752 15.97 18.25 15.82
N LYS A 753 15.60 17.28 16.66
CA LYS A 753 15.37 17.50 18.07
C LYS A 753 16.60 18.10 18.73
N LYS A 754 16.40 19.10 19.58
CA LYS A 754 17.45 19.71 20.41
C LYS A 754 18.14 18.65 21.28
N GLN A 755 17.37 17.71 21.81
CA GLN A 755 17.87 16.55 22.55
C GLN A 755 18.81 15.65 21.73
N GLY A 756 18.66 15.61 20.39
CA GLY A 756 19.48 14.81 19.48
C GLY A 756 19.19 13.32 19.57
N PHE A 757 19.55 12.68 20.68
CA PHE A 757 19.50 11.23 20.84
C PHE A 757 18.49 10.78 21.92
N GLN A 758 18.01 9.55 21.81
CA GLN A 758 17.15 8.92 22.80
C GLN A 758 17.69 7.56 23.25
N ILE A 759 17.55 7.25 24.53
CA ILE A 759 17.74 5.90 25.06
C ILE A 759 16.42 5.42 25.67
N THR A 760 16.14 4.13 25.52
CA THR A 760 14.95 3.49 26.11
C THR A 760 15.35 2.23 26.85
N ASN A 761 14.52 1.82 27.82
CA ASN A 761 14.63 0.54 28.53
C ASN A 761 16.03 0.21 29.09
N PRO A 762 16.53 0.92 30.12
CA PRO A 762 15.95 2.10 30.76
C PRO A 762 16.36 3.40 30.07
N ASN A 763 15.52 4.45 30.21
CA ASN A 763 15.89 5.80 29.82
C ASN A 763 16.74 6.46 30.93
N ASP A 764 17.96 5.97 31.12
CA ASP A 764 18.88 6.42 32.17
C ASP A 764 20.32 6.52 31.65
N CYS A 765 20.84 7.74 31.57
CA CYS A 765 22.21 7.99 31.13
C CYS A 765 23.28 7.42 32.08
N ALA A 766 22.96 7.18 33.36
CA ALA A 766 23.87 6.51 34.28
C ALA A 766 24.10 5.04 33.88
N ALA A 767 23.12 4.41 33.24
CA ALA A 767 23.23 3.07 32.68
C ALA A 767 23.88 3.03 31.28
N ALA A 768 24.07 4.19 30.62
CA ALA A 768 24.48 4.29 29.23
C ALA A 768 26.00 4.37 29.00
N GLY A 769 26.82 3.92 29.96
CA GLY A 769 28.27 4.12 29.95
C GLY A 769 29.05 3.48 28.78
N ARG A 770 28.41 2.64 27.96
CA ARG A 770 29.01 1.99 26.78
C ARG A 770 28.41 2.43 25.44
N VAL A 771 27.30 3.18 25.47
CA VAL A 771 26.74 3.78 24.26
C VAL A 771 27.63 4.93 23.81
N ARG A 772 27.81 5.07 22.50
CA ARG A 772 28.68 6.08 21.89
C ARG A 772 27.88 6.96 20.95
N PHE A 773 27.21 7.96 21.51
CA PHE A 773 26.54 9.02 20.74
C PHE A 773 27.44 10.23 20.60
N TRP A 774 28.05 10.39 19.44
CA TRP A 774 29.09 11.40 19.23
C TRP A 774 28.71 12.37 18.10
N GLU A 775 29.11 13.62 18.25
CA GLU A 775 28.84 14.67 17.27
C GLU A 775 30.08 15.58 17.13
N TYR A 776 30.37 16.05 15.92
CA TYR A 776 31.48 16.96 15.64
C TYR A 776 31.07 17.99 14.58
N ARG A 777 31.23 19.28 14.89
CA ARG A 777 31.06 20.40 13.96
C ARG A 777 29.74 20.40 13.16
N SER A 778 28.63 20.00 13.78
CA SER A 778 27.32 20.11 13.14
C SER A 778 26.91 21.57 12.91
N THR A 779 26.24 21.81 11.79
CA THR A 779 25.76 23.14 11.39
C THR A 779 24.27 23.13 11.04
N ASP A 780 23.64 24.29 10.97
CA ASP A 780 22.36 24.43 10.29
C ASP A 780 22.53 24.31 8.77
N LEU A 781 21.43 24.24 8.01
CA LEU A 781 21.49 24.17 6.54
C LEU A 781 22.15 25.40 5.87
N SER A 782 22.38 26.49 6.61
CA SER A 782 23.10 27.68 6.13
C SER A 782 24.59 27.70 6.50
N GLY A 783 25.08 26.68 7.21
CA GLY A 783 26.48 26.55 7.62
C GLY A 783 26.82 27.21 8.97
N ARG A 784 25.84 27.65 9.75
CA ARG A 784 26.08 28.20 11.10
C ARG A 784 26.19 27.06 12.13
N PRO A 785 27.15 27.09 13.07
CA PRO A 785 27.26 26.06 14.12
C PRO A 785 25.94 25.88 14.90
N LEU A 786 25.56 24.63 15.16
CA LEU A 786 24.38 24.33 15.99
C LEU A 786 24.65 24.53 17.48
N ASP A 787 23.62 24.96 18.22
CA ASP A 787 23.62 24.88 19.68
C ASP A 787 23.35 23.44 20.13
N THR A 788 24.38 22.77 20.64
CA THR A 788 24.31 21.39 21.13
C THR A 788 24.19 21.30 22.65
N SER A 789 23.94 22.41 23.36
CA SER A 789 23.87 22.42 24.84
C SER A 789 22.71 21.59 25.41
N ALA A 790 21.66 21.38 24.63
CA ALA A 790 20.48 20.60 24.99
C ALA A 790 20.57 19.12 24.59
N ARG A 791 21.69 18.66 24.02
CA ARG A 791 21.86 17.24 23.64
C ARG A 791 21.76 16.32 24.87
N LEU A 792 21.33 15.08 24.64
CA LEU A 792 21.24 14.04 25.66
C LEU A 792 22.53 13.98 26.50
N ALA A 793 22.41 13.95 27.83
CA ALA A 793 23.55 14.11 28.75
C ALA A 793 24.67 13.08 28.59
N CYS A 794 24.35 11.87 28.11
CA CYS A 794 25.31 10.81 27.81
C CYS A 794 25.82 10.81 26.35
N SER A 795 25.50 11.84 25.57
CA SER A 795 26.15 12.12 24.30
C SER A 795 27.43 12.95 24.49
N ARG A 796 28.29 12.98 23.46
CA ARG A 796 29.58 13.68 23.52
C ARG A 796 29.82 14.51 22.26
N GLN A 797 30.19 15.77 22.46
CA GLN A 797 30.82 16.57 21.41
C GLN A 797 32.31 16.20 21.31
N LEU A 798 32.77 15.87 20.11
CA LEU A 798 34.18 15.59 19.83
C LEU A 798 34.96 16.91 19.70
N SER A 799 36.29 16.85 19.86
CA SER A 799 37.20 18.01 19.87
C SER A 799 38.17 17.98 18.69
#